data_AF-A0A5C6TYJ2-F1
#
_entry.id   AF-A0A5C6TYJ2-F1
#
_cell.length_a   1.000
_cell.length_b   1.000
_cell.length_c   1.000
_cell.angle_alpha   90.00
_cell.angle_beta   90.00
_cell.angle_gamma   90.00
#
_symmetry.space_group_name_H-M   'P 1'
#
loop_
_entity.id
_entity.type
_entity.pdbx_description
1 polymer ?
#
loop_
_entity_poly.entity_id
_entity_poly.type
_entity_poly.pdbx_seq_one_letter_code
_entity_poly.pdbx_strand_id
1 'polypeptide(L)'
;MADEMHRANGRSARSPETSGIPAPSRPAPGARIAGHERDPDTLTITRPDDWHLHVRDGAALQAVVPATARQFGRAIIMPNLKPPVTTAAQAVAYRERIRAAVPPGVSFEPLMTLYLTDKLPPDEIRRAKEAGVVAVKLYPAGATTNSDAGVTDLRKTYETLEAMQREGLLLLVHGEVTDAEIDLFDREKAFIDQKLIPLRADFPELKIVFEHITTREAVQYVGEAGPKTAATITAHHLLYNRNAIFLGGVRPHYYCLPVLKREEHRRALVNAATSGSAKFFLGTDSAPHPAHLKEHATGCAGCYTALSALELYAEAFDAAGALDKLEGFASFHGPAFYGLPRNTGTVTLQRKPWTLPETVPFGEAQPSRFAAARRWPGSRSEGNPMLEKQPRIALLIDADNSPAAKIDVILAELAKLGVVNVRRAYGNWKKSGLKGWEDVLHEYAIRPIQQFDYTKGKNATDMGTVIDALDLLYSDGPDAFGIVSSDSDFTPLVMHLRAKGAQVFGFGAKKTPMPFVNACSRFLFLENLGRAAEPSAEEGEKKPAKPARKGGGRGKAKADEAAAPAESTEATEAADAAPVKLDTHALKRDARLVSLLRNAVESAAGEDGWSSLGSVGQQIGNQASFDPRNYGYRKLIDLIEATQLFELDRRGSQFVLRDRRQAKAAAKG
;
A
#
# COMPACT_ATOMS: atom_id res chain seq x y z
N MET A 1 54.26 44.18 -47.56
CA MET A 1 54.21 43.57 -46.23
C MET A 1 53.28 42.36 -46.37
N ALA A 2 53.78 41.23 -46.89
CA ALA A 2 54.78 40.32 -46.28
C ALA A 2 54.16 39.54 -45.11
N ASP A 3 54.20 38.20 -45.07
CA ASP A 3 54.61 37.25 -46.11
C ASP A 3 53.87 35.89 -45.94
N GLU A 4 53.77 35.17 -47.07
CA GLU A 4 53.36 33.76 -47.24
C GLU A 4 52.15 33.17 -46.49
N MET A 5 51.05 32.98 -47.24
CA MET A 5 50.03 31.94 -46.99
C MET A 5 50.42 30.61 -47.64
N HIS A 6 49.82 29.52 -47.11
CA HIS A 6 49.62 28.19 -47.74
C HIS A 6 50.84 27.27 -47.99
N ARG A 7 50.77 26.07 -47.39
CA ARG A 7 50.25 24.87 -48.10
C ARG A 7 49.90 23.74 -47.13
N ALA A 8 48.94 22.91 -47.51
CA ALA A 8 48.53 21.70 -46.79
C ALA A 8 49.04 20.45 -47.50
N ASN A 9 49.29 19.35 -46.75
CA ASN A 9 48.88 17.98 -47.13
C ASN A 9 49.34 16.90 -46.14
N GLY A 10 48.66 15.75 -46.19
CA GLY A 10 49.33 14.44 -46.01
C GLY A 10 49.05 13.70 -44.69
N ARG A 11 48.08 12.76 -44.73
CA ARG A 11 48.03 11.65 -43.75
C ARG A 11 49.12 10.63 -44.07
N SER A 12 49.84 10.13 -43.07
CA SER A 12 50.12 8.68 -42.89
C SER A 12 50.81 8.45 -41.54
N ALA A 13 50.42 7.40 -40.80
CA ALA A 13 51.09 7.01 -39.57
C ALA A 13 51.11 5.48 -39.43
N ARG A 14 52.29 4.90 -39.21
CA ARG A 14 52.52 3.57 -38.61
C ARG A 14 53.99 3.42 -38.19
N SER A 15 54.20 3.33 -36.87
CA SER A 15 55.08 2.41 -36.09
C SER A 15 56.54 2.14 -36.56
N PRO A 16 57.53 2.05 -35.64
CA PRO A 16 57.59 0.91 -34.70
C PRO A 16 58.11 1.17 -33.25
N GLU A 17 57.97 0.11 -32.42
CA GLU A 17 58.71 -0.27 -31.18
C GLU A 17 58.84 0.75 -30.01
N THR A 18 58.30 0.56 -28.78
CA THR A 18 58.16 -0.55 -27.79
C THR A 18 59.38 -0.85 -26.91
N SER A 19 59.37 -0.33 -25.67
CA SER A 19 60.15 -0.83 -24.52
C SER A 19 59.27 -0.96 -23.27
N GLY A 20 59.47 -2.03 -22.51
CA GLY A 20 58.47 -2.65 -21.64
C GLY A 20 58.01 -1.93 -20.36
N ILE A 21 56.80 -2.28 -19.94
CA ILE A 21 56.22 -2.10 -18.60
C ILE A 21 55.63 -3.48 -18.19
N PRO A 22 55.83 -3.97 -16.96
CA PRO A 22 55.40 -5.32 -16.56
C PRO A 22 53.87 -5.42 -16.39
N ALA A 23 53.31 -6.58 -16.75
CA ALA A 23 51.88 -6.85 -16.62
C ALA A 23 51.46 -7.11 -15.15
N PRO A 24 50.25 -6.70 -14.72
CA PRO A 24 49.76 -6.99 -13.39
C PRO A 24 49.40 -8.47 -13.21
N SER A 25 49.79 -9.03 -12.05
CA SER A 25 49.49 -10.41 -11.66
C SER A 25 47.99 -10.63 -11.40
N ARG A 26 47.45 -11.75 -11.91
CA ARG A 26 46.10 -12.22 -11.55
C ARG A 26 46.00 -12.48 -10.03
N PRO A 27 44.92 -12.07 -9.35
CA PRO A 27 44.68 -12.46 -7.96
C PRO A 27 44.28 -13.94 -7.85
N ALA A 28 44.68 -14.58 -6.75
CA ALA A 28 44.32 -15.96 -6.45
C ALA A 28 42.84 -16.09 -6.00
N PRO A 29 42.17 -17.22 -6.29
CA PRO A 29 40.80 -17.45 -5.82
C PRO A 29 40.81 -17.79 -4.33
N GLY A 30 40.17 -16.96 -3.49
CA GLY A 30 40.02 -17.26 -2.06
C GLY A 30 39.88 -16.07 -1.11
N ALA A 31 40.21 -14.85 -1.54
CA ALA A 31 40.00 -13.66 -0.72
C ALA A 31 38.51 -13.28 -0.68
N ARG A 32 37.81 -13.61 0.42
CA ARG A 32 36.50 -13.01 0.72
C ARG A 32 36.69 -11.51 0.85
N ILE A 33 36.20 -10.74 -0.12
CA ILE A 33 35.97 -9.32 0.09
C ILE A 33 34.96 -9.23 1.23
N ALA A 34 35.29 -8.46 2.28
CA ALA A 34 34.38 -8.21 3.38
C ALA A 34 33.21 -7.36 2.86
N GLY A 35 32.21 -8.03 2.30
CA GLY A 35 30.91 -7.43 2.08
C GLY A 35 30.36 -7.02 3.43
N HIS A 36 29.98 -5.75 3.57
CA HIS A 36 29.21 -5.31 4.73
C HIS A 36 27.95 -6.16 4.82
N GLU A 37 27.92 -7.08 5.79
CA GLU A 37 26.67 -7.65 6.29
C GLU A 37 25.85 -6.46 6.78
N ARG A 38 24.82 -6.10 6.00
CA ARG A 38 23.81 -5.14 6.46
C ARG A 38 23.00 -5.85 7.54
N ASP A 39 23.26 -5.47 8.78
CA ASP A 39 22.40 -5.78 9.91
C ASP A 39 20.97 -5.34 9.56
N PRO A 40 19.99 -6.26 9.44
CA PRO A 40 18.62 -5.95 9.03
C PRO A 40 17.89 -5.04 10.04
N ASP A 41 18.44 -4.90 11.26
CA ASP A 41 17.91 -4.08 12.33
C ASP A 41 18.53 -2.67 12.36
N THR A 42 19.46 -2.30 11.46
CA THR A 42 20.00 -0.93 11.37
C THR A 42 20.04 -0.36 9.96
N LEU A 43 19.88 0.97 9.86
CA LEU A 43 20.01 1.73 8.62
C LEU A 43 20.84 2.98 8.89
N THR A 44 22.08 2.99 8.40
CA THR A 44 22.94 4.18 8.41
C THR A 44 22.78 4.92 7.09
N ILE A 45 22.49 6.22 7.16
CA ILE A 45 22.39 7.12 6.02
C ILE A 45 23.24 8.38 6.25
N THR A 46 23.66 9.02 5.17
CA THR A 46 24.16 10.40 5.17
C THR A 46 23.18 11.30 5.94
N ARG A 47 23.68 12.19 6.81
CA ARG A 47 22.84 13.03 7.66
C ARG A 47 21.83 13.82 6.80
N PRO A 48 20.52 13.68 7.04
CA PRO A 48 19.50 14.23 6.16
C PRO A 48 19.27 15.72 6.41
N ASP A 49 18.43 16.34 5.58
CA ASP A 49 18.00 17.73 5.69
C ASP A 49 16.47 17.83 5.57
N ASP A 50 15.84 18.80 6.25
CA ASP A 50 14.38 19.01 6.20
C ASP A 50 14.02 20.21 5.31
N TRP A 51 13.52 19.94 4.11
CA TRP A 51 13.23 21.00 3.14
C TRP A 51 11.88 21.72 3.37
N HIS A 52 11.17 21.46 4.50
CA HIS A 52 9.97 22.21 4.88
C HIS A 52 9.71 22.19 6.40
N LEU A 53 10.08 23.26 7.13
CA LEU A 53 9.96 23.29 8.60
C LEU A 53 9.36 24.59 9.17
N HIS A 54 8.51 24.45 10.20
CA HIS A 54 7.99 25.56 11.02
C HIS A 54 8.48 25.48 12.47
N VAL A 55 9.47 26.32 12.84
CA VAL A 55 9.97 26.40 14.22
C VAL A 55 9.26 27.43 15.11
N ARG A 56 8.38 28.28 14.55
CA ARG A 56 7.71 29.39 15.26
C ARG A 56 8.74 30.37 15.85
N ASP A 57 8.42 31.07 16.95
CA ASP A 57 9.34 32.03 17.59
C ASP A 57 9.22 32.00 19.12
N GLY A 58 10.11 32.69 19.82
CA GLY A 58 10.11 32.80 21.28
C GLY A 58 10.19 31.45 21.99
N ALA A 59 9.39 31.26 23.04
CA ALA A 59 9.40 30.04 23.85
C ALA A 59 8.99 28.76 23.08
N ALA A 60 8.17 28.91 22.01
CA ALA A 60 7.83 27.80 21.12
C ALA A 60 9.04 27.33 20.31
N LEU A 61 9.83 28.28 19.78
CA LEU A 61 11.06 28.01 19.04
C LEU A 61 12.11 27.30 19.90
N GLN A 62 12.28 27.72 21.15
CA GLN A 62 13.16 27.06 22.12
C GLN A 62 12.75 25.60 22.39
N ALA A 63 11.44 25.29 22.34
CA ALA A 63 10.94 23.94 22.58
C ALA A 63 11.11 22.98 21.38
N VAL A 64 11.08 23.48 20.13
CA VAL A 64 11.01 22.62 18.92
C VAL A 64 12.27 22.57 18.07
N VAL A 65 13.15 23.58 18.13
CA VAL A 65 14.45 23.56 17.41
C VAL A 65 15.32 22.36 17.83
N PRO A 66 15.48 22.01 19.12
CA PRO A 66 16.30 20.86 19.54
C PRO A 66 15.89 19.52 18.91
N ALA A 67 14.59 19.30 18.73
CA ALA A 67 14.04 18.07 18.14
C ALA A 67 14.47 17.90 16.67
N THR A 68 14.45 18.99 15.92
CA THR A 68 14.92 19.04 14.52
C THR A 68 16.44 18.88 14.45
N ALA A 69 17.17 19.68 15.22
CA ALA A 69 18.64 19.75 15.17
C ALA A 69 19.30 18.39 15.50
N ARG A 70 18.66 17.57 16.35
CA ARG A 70 19.06 16.17 16.62
C ARG A 70 19.11 15.30 15.35
N GLN A 71 18.19 15.50 14.41
CA GLN A 71 17.99 14.63 13.24
C GLN A 71 18.62 15.18 11.96
N PHE A 72 18.44 16.47 11.69
CA PHE A 72 18.75 17.08 10.40
C PHE A 72 19.99 17.98 10.46
N GLY A 73 20.75 18.04 9.36
CA GLY A 73 21.88 18.95 9.19
C GLY A 73 21.42 20.38 8.91
N ARG A 74 20.55 20.53 7.90
CA ARG A 74 19.89 21.78 7.53
C ARG A 74 18.38 21.66 7.62
N ALA A 75 17.71 22.81 7.71
CA ALA A 75 16.29 22.88 7.39
C ALA A 75 15.90 24.18 6.70
N ILE A 76 14.93 24.11 5.78
CA ILE A 76 14.27 25.27 5.18
C ILE A 76 13.26 25.83 6.17
N ILE A 77 13.57 26.99 6.73
CA ILE A 77 12.74 27.65 7.73
C ILE A 77 11.66 28.47 7.04
N MET A 78 10.40 28.09 7.26
CA MET A 78 9.24 28.76 6.69
C MET A 78 8.96 30.11 7.38
N PRO A 79 8.46 31.13 6.65
CA PRO A 79 8.53 32.53 7.06
C PRO A 79 7.22 33.09 7.64
N ASN A 80 6.18 32.26 7.81
CA ASN A 80 4.84 32.63 8.27
C ASN A 80 4.74 32.86 9.79
N LEU A 81 5.64 33.68 10.34
CA LEU A 81 5.47 34.24 11.68
C LEU A 81 4.32 35.27 11.72
N LYS A 82 3.99 35.80 12.89
CA LYS A 82 3.14 36.98 13.05
C LYS A 82 3.95 38.11 13.70
N PRO A 83 4.30 39.20 12.99
CA PRO A 83 4.16 39.41 11.53
C PRO A 83 5.06 38.45 10.72
N PRO A 84 4.78 38.23 9.41
CA PRO A 84 5.60 37.37 8.56
C PRO A 84 6.98 37.98 8.28
N VAL A 85 7.94 37.12 7.95
CA VAL A 85 9.31 37.51 7.58
C VAL A 85 9.34 37.90 6.11
N THR A 86 9.32 39.20 5.81
CA THR A 86 9.23 39.74 4.44
C THR A 86 10.49 40.48 3.98
N THR A 87 11.52 40.60 4.83
CA THR A 87 12.78 41.27 4.50
C THR A 87 14.01 40.47 4.90
N ALA A 88 15.12 40.69 4.19
CA ALA A 88 16.42 40.10 4.46
C ALA A 88 16.88 40.36 5.90
N ALA A 89 16.66 41.57 6.43
CA ALA A 89 17.00 41.93 7.81
C ALA A 89 16.21 41.10 8.85
N GLN A 90 14.91 40.90 8.64
CA GLN A 90 14.09 40.02 9.49
C GLN A 90 14.55 38.57 9.40
N ALA A 91 14.90 38.09 8.19
CA ALA A 91 15.38 36.72 7.99
C ALA A 91 16.71 36.46 8.72
N VAL A 92 17.66 37.40 8.67
CA VAL A 92 18.91 37.33 9.45
C VAL A 92 18.63 37.34 10.95
N ALA A 93 17.83 38.29 11.44
CA ALA A 93 17.50 38.38 12.86
C ALA A 93 16.80 37.11 13.40
N TYR A 94 15.94 36.49 12.57
CA TYR A 94 15.28 35.22 12.90
C TYR A 94 16.26 34.03 12.86
N ARG A 95 17.18 33.99 11.89
CA ARG A 95 18.25 32.98 11.81
C ARG A 95 19.08 32.91 13.09
N GLU A 96 19.47 34.06 13.62
CA GLU A 96 20.28 34.10 14.84
C GLU A 96 19.48 33.70 16.10
N ARG A 97 18.16 33.99 16.17
CA ARG A 97 17.29 33.42 17.22
C ARG A 97 17.19 31.90 17.16
N ILE A 98 17.09 31.33 15.96
CA ILE A 98 17.06 29.88 15.76
C ILE A 98 18.40 29.25 16.17
N ARG A 99 19.52 29.84 15.76
CA ARG A 99 20.87 29.39 16.16
C ARG A 99 21.06 29.41 17.67
N ALA A 100 20.56 30.44 18.36
CA ALA A 100 20.59 30.52 19.82
C ALA A 100 19.73 29.45 20.53
N ALA A 101 18.80 28.80 19.82
CA ALA A 101 17.98 27.69 20.32
C ALA A 101 18.54 26.30 19.97
N VAL A 102 19.64 26.21 19.23
CA VAL A 102 20.32 24.95 18.95
C VAL A 102 21.11 24.52 20.20
N PRO A 103 20.95 23.29 20.71
CA PRO A 103 21.68 22.82 21.88
C PRO A 103 23.21 22.87 21.69
N PRO A 104 24.01 23.21 22.73
CA PRO A 104 25.46 23.21 22.64
C PRO A 104 26.02 21.88 22.10
N GLY A 105 26.98 21.97 21.18
CA GLY A 105 27.59 20.80 20.53
C GLY A 105 26.78 20.18 19.37
N VAL A 106 25.53 20.62 19.15
CA VAL A 106 24.75 20.20 17.98
C VAL A 106 24.98 21.18 16.83
N SER A 107 25.41 20.68 15.67
CA SER A 107 25.50 21.49 14.45
C SER A 107 24.17 21.44 13.70
N PHE A 108 23.56 22.60 13.44
CA PHE A 108 22.33 22.74 12.65
C PHE A 108 22.33 24.08 11.89
N GLU A 109 22.02 24.03 10.60
CA GLU A 109 22.00 25.20 9.71
C GLU A 109 20.56 25.56 9.28
N PRO A 110 19.96 26.60 9.87
CA PRO A 110 18.69 27.15 9.39
C PRO A 110 18.87 27.92 8.07
N LEU A 111 18.31 27.38 6.99
CA LEU A 111 18.24 27.99 5.67
C LEU A 111 16.99 28.86 5.59
N MET A 112 17.18 30.18 5.47
CA MET A 112 16.07 31.13 5.63
C MET A 112 15.29 31.35 4.33
N THR A 113 14.01 31.68 4.48
CA THR A 113 13.11 32.08 3.40
C THR A 113 12.46 33.44 3.68
N LEU A 114 11.97 34.10 2.63
CA LEU A 114 11.04 35.24 2.75
C LEU A 114 9.60 34.81 2.45
N TYR A 115 8.64 35.50 3.05
CA TYR A 115 7.21 35.36 2.78
C TYR A 115 6.84 36.24 1.57
N LEU A 116 6.28 35.63 0.52
CA LEU A 116 5.82 36.39 -0.66
C LEU A 116 4.50 37.12 -0.34
N THR A 117 4.44 38.41 -0.65
CA THR A 117 3.23 39.23 -0.51
C THR A 117 2.97 40.00 -1.80
N ASP A 118 1.76 40.50 -1.99
CA ASP A 118 1.37 41.44 -3.07
C ASP A 118 2.30 42.66 -3.23
N LYS A 119 3.14 42.98 -2.24
CA LYS A 119 3.95 44.20 -2.18
C LYS A 119 5.44 43.95 -1.88
N LEU A 120 5.92 42.71 -1.94
CA LEU A 120 7.34 42.40 -1.73
C LEU A 120 8.15 42.97 -2.91
N PRO A 121 8.97 44.03 -2.73
CA PRO A 121 9.55 44.72 -3.87
C PRO A 121 10.68 43.90 -4.52
N PRO A 122 10.87 43.95 -5.85
CA PRO A 122 11.89 43.17 -6.55
C PRO A 122 13.32 43.34 -5.99
N ASP A 123 13.70 44.54 -5.57
CA ASP A 123 15.03 44.81 -4.99
C ASP A 123 15.28 44.09 -3.65
N GLU A 124 14.22 43.68 -2.93
CA GLU A 124 14.37 42.88 -1.70
C GLU A 124 14.94 41.50 -2.01
N ILE A 125 14.71 40.97 -3.22
CA ILE A 125 15.22 39.66 -3.63
C ILE A 125 16.74 39.64 -3.72
N ARG A 126 17.36 40.72 -4.22
CA ARG A 126 18.83 40.87 -4.22
C ARG A 126 19.38 40.97 -2.80
N ARG A 127 18.78 41.82 -1.95
CA ARG A 127 19.16 41.94 -0.53
C ARG A 127 19.01 40.61 0.21
N ALA A 128 17.98 39.83 -0.12
CA ALA A 128 17.76 38.49 0.42
C ALA A 128 18.86 37.51 -0.03
N LYS A 129 19.23 37.53 -1.32
CA LYS A 129 20.35 36.73 -1.85
C LYS A 129 21.65 37.02 -1.12
N GLU A 130 21.99 38.29 -0.97
CA GLU A 130 23.20 38.77 -0.28
C GLU A 130 23.22 38.37 1.20
N ALA A 131 22.05 38.34 1.87
CA ALA A 131 21.90 37.89 3.25
C ALA A 131 21.92 36.35 3.44
N GLY A 132 22.00 35.58 2.35
CA GLY A 132 21.97 34.11 2.37
C GLY A 132 20.57 33.50 2.49
N VAL A 133 19.52 34.21 2.08
CA VAL A 133 18.17 33.64 1.88
C VAL A 133 18.21 32.76 0.62
N VAL A 134 17.67 31.54 0.71
CA VAL A 134 17.72 30.57 -0.39
C VAL A 134 16.45 30.56 -1.25
N ALA A 135 15.31 30.98 -0.68
CA ALA A 135 14.01 30.87 -1.34
C ALA A 135 12.98 31.89 -0.82
N VAL A 136 11.87 32.03 -1.54
CA VAL A 136 10.69 32.78 -1.11
C VAL A 136 9.47 31.85 -1.14
N LYS A 137 8.68 31.84 -0.07
CA LYS A 137 7.49 30.99 0.09
C LYS A 137 6.23 31.76 -0.28
N LEU A 138 5.54 31.26 -1.31
CA LEU A 138 4.18 31.63 -1.67
C LEU A 138 3.18 30.92 -0.76
N TYR A 139 2.34 31.73 -0.12
CA TYR A 139 1.06 31.33 0.43
C TYR A 139 -0.06 32.11 -0.29
N PRO A 140 -1.07 31.44 -0.86
CA PRO A 140 -2.32 32.09 -1.25
C PRO A 140 -2.99 32.68 -0.01
N ALA A 141 -3.58 33.87 -0.14
CA ALA A 141 -4.21 34.56 0.99
C ALA A 141 -5.32 33.71 1.63
N GLY A 142 -5.18 33.43 2.93
CA GLY A 142 -6.13 32.64 3.73
C GLY A 142 -6.05 31.11 3.56
N ALA A 143 -5.07 30.57 2.81
CA ALA A 143 -4.97 29.13 2.54
C ALA A 143 -4.65 28.28 3.78
N THR A 144 -3.86 28.80 4.73
CA THR A 144 -3.38 28.05 5.90
C THR A 144 -3.01 28.96 7.09
N THR A 145 -2.47 28.39 8.16
CA THR A 145 -2.02 29.14 9.35
C THR A 145 -1.08 30.30 9.01
N ASN A 146 -1.46 31.49 9.49
CA ASN A 146 -0.74 32.76 9.31
C ASN A 146 -0.60 33.20 7.84
N SER A 147 -1.52 32.79 6.97
CA SER A 147 -1.51 33.15 5.54
C SER A 147 -2.30 34.41 5.18
N ASP A 148 -2.80 35.16 6.17
CA ASP A 148 -3.68 36.33 5.98
C ASP A 148 -3.02 37.46 5.16
N ALA A 149 -1.68 37.57 5.24
CA ALA A 149 -0.87 38.50 4.45
C ALA A 149 -0.38 37.90 3.11
N GLY A 150 -0.95 36.77 2.70
CA GLY A 150 -0.61 36.02 1.48
C GLY A 150 -0.88 36.79 0.19
N VAL A 151 -0.50 36.16 -0.93
CA VAL A 151 -0.72 36.71 -2.26
C VAL A 151 -2.19 36.57 -2.62
N THR A 152 -2.81 37.68 -3.06
CA THR A 152 -4.22 37.72 -3.48
C THR A 152 -4.38 37.48 -4.98
N ASP A 153 -3.40 37.92 -5.78
CA ASP A 153 -3.27 37.62 -7.20
C ASP A 153 -1.78 37.47 -7.55
N LEU A 154 -1.42 36.32 -8.14
CA LEU A 154 -0.04 36.03 -8.55
C LEU A 154 0.51 37.09 -9.49
N ARG A 155 -0.31 37.71 -10.34
CA ARG A 155 0.13 38.75 -11.29
C ARG A 155 0.78 39.95 -10.62
N LYS A 156 0.37 40.28 -9.39
CA LYS A 156 0.96 41.37 -8.59
C LYS A 156 2.40 41.09 -8.17
N THR A 157 2.83 39.83 -8.21
CA THR A 157 4.17 39.40 -7.78
C THR A 157 5.14 39.20 -8.95
N TYR A 158 4.71 39.41 -10.20
CA TYR A 158 5.50 39.01 -11.39
C TYR A 158 6.87 39.70 -11.47
N GLU A 159 6.99 40.98 -11.15
CA GLU A 159 8.29 41.67 -11.10
C GLU A 159 9.23 41.04 -10.05
N THR A 160 8.68 40.63 -8.92
CA THR A 160 9.39 39.96 -7.82
C THR A 160 9.80 38.53 -8.21
N LEU A 161 8.94 37.80 -8.91
CA LEU A 161 9.24 36.46 -9.44
C LEU A 161 10.28 36.50 -10.55
N GLU A 162 10.29 37.55 -11.39
CA GLU A 162 11.33 37.79 -12.38
C GLU A 162 12.68 38.08 -11.70
N ALA A 163 12.69 38.89 -10.64
CA ALA A 163 13.89 39.10 -9.83
C ALA A 163 14.37 37.80 -9.15
N MET A 164 13.47 36.94 -8.66
CA MET A 164 13.83 35.62 -8.12
C MET A 164 14.45 34.72 -9.17
N GLN A 165 13.90 34.71 -10.38
CA GLN A 165 14.45 33.98 -11.52
C GLN A 165 15.86 34.46 -11.89
N ARG A 166 16.09 35.78 -11.84
CA ARG A 166 17.37 36.44 -12.16
C ARG A 166 18.46 36.21 -11.10
N GLU A 167 18.13 36.39 -9.82
CA GLU A 167 19.06 36.25 -8.69
C GLU A 167 19.19 34.78 -8.20
N GLY A 168 18.41 33.87 -8.79
CA GLY A 168 18.44 32.43 -8.54
C GLY A 168 17.92 32.02 -7.16
N LEU A 169 16.88 32.69 -6.66
CA LEU A 169 16.11 32.24 -5.49
C LEU A 169 15.02 31.27 -5.92
N LEU A 170 14.77 30.25 -5.10
CA LEU A 170 13.69 29.28 -5.36
C LEU A 170 12.33 29.87 -4.95
N LEU A 171 11.28 29.53 -5.70
CA LEU A 171 9.90 29.74 -5.28
C LEU A 171 9.37 28.46 -4.62
N LEU A 172 9.00 28.55 -3.36
CA LEU A 172 8.36 27.46 -2.62
C LEU A 172 6.85 27.71 -2.65
N VAL A 173 6.04 26.71 -2.98
CA VAL A 173 4.62 26.91 -3.27
C VAL A 173 3.74 26.04 -2.38
N HIS A 174 2.97 26.68 -1.49
CA HIS A 174 1.79 26.04 -0.90
C HIS A 174 0.65 26.11 -1.94
N GLY A 175 0.49 25.04 -2.71
CA GLY A 175 -0.37 25.03 -3.90
C GLY A 175 -1.80 24.56 -3.64
N GLU A 176 -2.61 25.36 -2.95
CA GLU A 176 -4.07 25.20 -2.87
C GLU A 176 -4.75 26.51 -3.32
N VAL A 177 -5.90 26.43 -4.00
CA VAL A 177 -6.77 27.62 -4.18
C VAL A 177 -7.64 27.83 -2.94
N THR A 178 -8.05 29.07 -2.67
CA THR A 178 -8.82 29.42 -1.46
C THR A 178 -10.29 29.72 -1.70
N ASP A 179 -10.75 29.54 -2.94
CA ASP A 179 -12.15 29.71 -3.36
C ASP A 179 -13.11 28.90 -2.48
N ALA A 180 -14.20 29.53 -2.04
CA ALA A 180 -15.20 28.92 -1.18
C ALA A 180 -16.04 27.86 -1.91
N GLU A 181 -16.19 27.99 -3.23
CA GLU A 181 -16.96 27.06 -4.07
C GLU A 181 -16.15 25.81 -4.47
N ILE A 182 -14.83 25.79 -4.20
CA ILE A 182 -13.95 24.65 -4.48
C ILE A 182 -13.72 23.84 -3.20
N ASP A 183 -14.23 22.61 -3.22
CA ASP A 183 -14.12 21.65 -2.11
C ASP A 183 -12.67 21.46 -1.65
N LEU A 184 -12.49 21.36 -0.34
CA LEU A 184 -11.17 21.29 0.33
C LEU A 184 -10.28 20.15 -0.21
N PHE A 185 -10.86 19.03 -0.67
CA PHE A 185 -10.10 17.91 -1.20
C PHE A 185 -9.59 18.16 -2.63
N ASP A 186 -10.22 19.07 -3.40
CA ASP A 186 -9.90 19.36 -4.81
C ASP A 186 -9.03 20.61 -5.01
N ARG A 187 -8.82 21.42 -3.96
CA ARG A 187 -8.07 22.70 -4.01
C ARG A 187 -6.64 22.57 -4.54
N GLU A 188 -5.94 21.48 -4.24
CA GLU A 188 -4.58 21.24 -4.73
C GLU A 188 -4.58 21.00 -6.25
N LYS A 189 -5.51 20.20 -6.77
CA LYS A 189 -5.68 19.98 -8.21
C LYS A 189 -6.05 21.28 -8.92
N ALA A 190 -7.03 22.01 -8.38
CA ALA A 190 -7.46 23.29 -8.95
C ALA A 190 -6.31 24.31 -9.00
N PHE A 191 -5.38 24.31 -8.02
CA PHE A 191 -4.19 25.15 -8.06
C PHE A 191 -3.24 24.77 -9.20
N ILE A 192 -3.04 23.47 -9.46
CA ILE A 192 -2.22 22.99 -10.59
C ILE A 192 -2.75 23.58 -11.90
N ASP A 193 -4.04 23.35 -12.16
CA ASP A 193 -4.71 23.72 -13.41
C ASP A 193 -4.76 25.25 -13.60
N GLN A 194 -5.16 25.99 -12.56
CA GLN A 194 -5.47 27.41 -12.67
C GLN A 194 -4.27 28.34 -12.43
N LYS A 195 -3.24 27.89 -11.70
CA LYS A 195 -2.15 28.75 -11.18
C LYS A 195 -0.77 28.23 -11.53
N LEU A 196 -0.46 26.96 -11.22
CA LEU A 196 0.90 26.44 -11.35
C LEU A 196 1.32 26.20 -12.80
N ILE A 197 0.43 25.67 -13.65
CA ILE A 197 0.70 25.49 -15.09
C ILE A 197 0.95 26.85 -15.78
N PRO A 198 0.08 27.88 -15.66
CA PRO A 198 0.36 29.21 -16.19
C PRO A 198 1.65 29.83 -15.65
N LEU A 199 1.84 29.81 -14.33
CA LEU A 199 3.04 30.36 -13.68
C LEU A 199 4.33 29.70 -14.19
N ARG A 200 4.29 28.39 -14.44
CA ARG A 200 5.45 27.67 -14.97
C ARG A 200 5.78 28.09 -16.41
N ALA A 201 4.76 28.36 -17.23
CA ALA A 201 4.91 28.81 -18.61
C ALA A 201 5.46 30.26 -18.69
N ASP A 202 4.99 31.15 -17.80
CA ASP A 202 5.43 32.56 -17.76
C ASP A 202 6.89 32.70 -17.26
N PHE A 203 7.32 31.83 -16.34
CA PHE A 203 8.66 31.87 -15.73
C PHE A 203 9.42 30.55 -15.92
N PRO A 204 9.77 30.12 -17.14
CA PRO A 204 10.34 28.79 -17.37
C PRO A 204 11.67 28.53 -16.63
N GLU A 205 12.42 29.60 -16.31
CA GLU A 205 13.75 29.49 -15.71
C GLU A 205 13.76 29.48 -14.17
N LEU A 206 12.66 29.90 -13.52
CA LEU A 206 12.51 29.97 -12.06
C LEU A 206 12.42 28.56 -11.44
N LYS A 207 13.31 28.20 -10.51
CA LYS A 207 13.15 26.92 -9.79
C LYS A 207 11.95 26.98 -8.84
N ILE A 208 11.06 25.99 -8.96
CA ILE A 208 9.86 25.84 -8.12
C ILE A 208 9.94 24.54 -7.31
N VAL A 209 9.63 24.63 -6.00
CA VAL A 209 9.26 23.47 -5.18
C VAL A 209 7.76 23.55 -4.94
N PHE A 210 7.02 22.55 -5.43
CA PHE A 210 5.64 22.34 -5.03
C PHE A 210 5.68 21.66 -3.65
N GLU A 211 5.39 22.42 -2.61
CA GLU A 211 5.54 21.94 -1.25
C GLU A 211 4.48 20.90 -0.89
N HIS A 212 4.84 20.01 0.04
CA HIS A 212 3.96 19.10 0.79
C HIS A 212 2.81 18.53 -0.05
N ILE A 213 3.11 17.97 -1.22
CA ILE A 213 2.09 17.52 -2.17
C ILE A 213 1.25 16.38 -1.55
N THR A 214 -0.06 16.36 -1.85
CA THR A 214 -1.01 15.44 -1.20
C THR A 214 -1.88 14.64 -2.16
N THR A 215 -1.88 14.99 -3.44
CA THR A 215 -2.69 14.37 -4.50
C THR A 215 -1.87 13.52 -5.47
N ARG A 216 -2.55 12.66 -6.25
CA ARG A 216 -1.93 11.87 -7.34
C ARG A 216 -1.59 12.78 -8.51
N GLU A 217 -2.43 13.80 -8.68
CA GLU A 217 -2.41 14.82 -9.71
C GLU A 217 -1.16 15.69 -9.56
N ALA A 218 -0.80 16.08 -8.33
CA ALA A 218 0.47 16.74 -8.03
C ALA A 218 1.70 15.84 -8.27
N VAL A 219 1.64 14.55 -7.87
CA VAL A 219 2.69 13.56 -8.18
C VAL A 219 2.92 13.44 -9.69
N GLN A 220 1.84 13.33 -10.47
CA GLN A 220 1.90 13.25 -11.93
C GLN A 220 2.51 14.52 -12.53
N TYR A 221 1.97 15.69 -12.17
CA TYR A 221 2.46 16.99 -12.66
C TYR A 221 3.96 17.18 -12.40
N VAL A 222 4.42 16.92 -11.18
CA VAL A 222 5.85 17.03 -10.84
C VAL A 222 6.67 15.97 -11.58
N GLY A 223 6.16 14.74 -11.70
CA GLY A 223 6.78 13.65 -12.47
C GLY A 223 7.03 14.02 -13.94
N GLU A 224 6.07 14.69 -14.58
CA GLU A 224 6.10 15.10 -16.00
C GLU A 224 6.83 16.43 -16.24
N ALA A 225 6.93 17.32 -15.24
CA ALA A 225 7.53 18.65 -15.37
C ALA A 225 9.04 18.66 -15.75
N GLY A 226 9.57 19.83 -16.13
CA GLY A 226 11.00 20.02 -16.38
C GLY A 226 11.88 19.90 -15.12
N PRO A 227 13.22 19.92 -15.26
CA PRO A 227 14.18 19.77 -14.14
C PRO A 227 14.16 20.93 -13.13
N LYS A 228 13.37 21.97 -13.37
CA LYS A 228 13.21 23.16 -12.52
C LYS A 228 11.95 23.11 -11.65
N THR A 229 11.26 21.96 -11.62
CA THR A 229 10.13 21.69 -10.75
C THR A 229 10.40 20.42 -9.95
N ALA A 230 10.30 20.53 -8.63
CA ALA A 230 10.41 19.42 -7.68
C ALA A 230 9.31 19.52 -6.62
N ALA A 231 9.23 18.56 -5.71
CA ALA A 231 8.28 18.59 -4.60
C ALA A 231 8.82 17.99 -3.30
N THR A 232 8.35 18.53 -2.18
CA THR A 232 8.49 17.91 -0.87
C THR A 232 7.30 17.00 -0.56
N ILE A 233 7.54 15.90 0.15
CA ILE A 233 6.48 15.00 0.63
C ILE A 233 6.66 14.79 2.13
N THR A 234 5.59 15.03 2.91
CA THR A 234 5.60 14.92 4.37
C THR A 234 5.47 13.48 4.87
N ALA A 235 6.01 13.19 6.05
CA ALA A 235 5.87 11.87 6.68
C ALA A 235 4.41 11.51 6.97
N HIS A 236 3.61 12.47 7.43
CA HIS A 236 2.20 12.22 7.78
C HIS A 236 1.32 11.97 6.56
N HIS A 237 1.61 12.58 5.40
CA HIS A 237 0.94 12.28 4.13
C HIS A 237 1.39 10.96 3.48
N LEU A 238 2.54 10.40 3.86
CA LEU A 238 2.94 9.04 3.46
C LEU A 238 2.23 7.97 4.30
N LEU A 239 2.13 8.19 5.62
CA LEU A 239 1.58 7.21 6.55
C LEU A 239 0.05 7.19 6.60
N TYR A 240 -0.61 8.34 6.39
CA TYR A 240 -2.05 8.49 6.63
C TYR A 240 -2.85 8.95 5.42
N ASN A 241 -4.09 8.46 5.34
CA ASN A 241 -5.14 9.01 4.50
C ASN A 241 -6.22 9.67 5.39
N ARG A 242 -7.18 10.36 4.78
CA ARG A 242 -8.20 11.17 5.48
C ARG A 242 -9.01 10.42 6.54
N ASN A 243 -9.10 9.09 6.49
CA ASN A 243 -9.78 8.31 7.52
C ASN A 243 -9.12 8.48 8.90
N ALA A 244 -7.81 8.81 8.96
CA ALA A 244 -7.11 9.10 10.21
C ALA A 244 -7.70 10.32 10.95
N ILE A 245 -8.31 11.28 10.25
CA ILE A 245 -8.98 12.44 10.85
C ILE A 245 -10.28 12.04 11.54
N PHE A 246 -10.95 10.96 11.10
CA PHE A 246 -12.33 10.63 11.53
C PHE A 246 -12.46 9.30 12.29
N LEU A 247 -11.38 8.51 12.39
CA LEU A 247 -11.41 7.16 12.95
C LEU A 247 -11.74 7.17 14.46
N GLY A 248 -12.98 6.81 14.81
CA GLY A 248 -13.46 6.82 16.19
C GLY A 248 -13.73 8.22 16.75
N GLY A 249 -13.96 9.21 15.89
CA GLY A 249 -14.17 10.61 16.24
C GLY A 249 -13.21 11.54 15.49
N VAL A 250 -13.49 12.86 15.53
CA VAL A 250 -12.64 13.87 14.89
C VAL A 250 -11.33 14.00 15.67
N ARG A 251 -10.20 13.83 14.98
CA ARG A 251 -8.84 13.88 15.52
C ARG A 251 -8.11 15.12 15.00
N PRO A 252 -8.22 16.29 15.64
CA PRO A 252 -7.64 17.53 15.12
C PRO A 252 -6.11 17.49 14.99
N HIS A 253 -5.42 16.62 15.73
CA HIS A 253 -3.96 16.45 15.62
C HIS A 253 -3.50 15.85 14.28
N TYR A 254 -4.39 15.22 13.50
CA TYR A 254 -4.12 14.79 12.11
C TYR A 254 -4.62 15.82 11.07
N TYR A 255 -5.22 16.94 11.50
CA TYR A 255 -5.66 18.00 10.60
C TYR A 255 -4.49 18.96 10.29
N CYS A 256 -4.15 19.00 9.01
CA CYS A 256 -3.12 19.83 8.37
C CYS A 256 -3.65 20.39 7.05
N LEU A 257 -2.89 21.28 6.41
CA LEU A 257 -3.21 21.86 5.11
C LEU A 257 -1.97 21.81 4.21
N PRO A 258 -2.02 21.18 3.02
CA PRO A 258 -3.21 20.56 2.41
C PRO A 258 -3.74 19.38 3.23
N VAL A 259 -5.06 19.17 3.20
CA VAL A 259 -5.69 18.14 4.05
C VAL A 259 -5.29 16.73 3.60
N LEU A 260 -5.15 15.77 4.54
CA LEU A 260 -5.01 14.35 4.21
C LEU A 260 -6.10 13.95 3.18
N LYS A 261 -5.70 13.30 2.09
CA LYS A 261 -6.60 12.94 0.96
C LYS A 261 -7.03 11.46 1.01
N ARG A 262 -7.72 10.96 -0.02
CA ARG A 262 -8.08 9.53 -0.20
C ARG A 262 -6.83 8.62 -0.29
N GLU A 263 -7.02 7.34 -0.01
CA GLU A 263 -5.94 6.33 -0.03
C GLU A 263 -5.24 6.19 -1.39
N GLU A 264 -5.92 6.44 -2.50
CA GLU A 264 -5.29 6.43 -3.84
C GLU A 264 -4.16 7.47 -3.96
N HIS A 265 -4.34 8.66 -3.38
CA HIS A 265 -3.33 9.70 -3.40
C HIS A 265 -2.19 9.36 -2.44
N ARG A 266 -2.48 8.86 -1.23
CA ARG A 266 -1.46 8.37 -0.30
C ARG A 266 -0.55 7.32 -0.95
N ARG A 267 -1.13 6.38 -1.71
CA ARG A 267 -0.35 5.39 -2.49
C ARG A 267 0.49 6.04 -3.59
N ALA A 268 -0.04 7.05 -4.28
CA ALA A 268 0.74 7.81 -5.27
C ALA A 268 1.94 8.55 -4.64
N LEU A 269 1.76 9.15 -3.45
CA LEU A 269 2.83 9.81 -2.69
C LEU A 269 3.90 8.82 -2.23
N VAL A 270 3.51 7.65 -1.72
CA VAL A 270 4.46 6.58 -1.36
C VAL A 270 5.27 6.17 -2.59
N ASN A 271 4.60 5.86 -3.70
CA ASN A 271 5.27 5.48 -4.95
C ASN A 271 6.22 6.58 -5.46
N ALA A 272 5.87 7.86 -5.28
CA ALA A 272 6.72 9.00 -5.65
C ALA A 272 7.97 9.07 -4.75
N ALA A 273 7.80 9.03 -3.43
CA ALA A 273 8.88 9.09 -2.45
C ALA A 273 9.86 7.92 -2.58
N THR A 274 9.36 6.70 -2.86
CA THR A 274 10.18 5.48 -3.02
C THR A 274 10.64 5.22 -4.46
N SER A 275 10.29 6.07 -5.43
CA SER A 275 10.68 5.90 -6.84
C SER A 275 12.19 6.00 -7.10
N GLY A 276 12.94 6.65 -6.22
CA GLY A 276 14.32 7.07 -6.47
C GLY A 276 14.45 8.28 -7.42
N SER A 277 13.35 8.92 -7.81
CA SER A 277 13.37 10.14 -8.62
C SER A 277 13.93 11.33 -7.82
N ALA A 278 14.90 12.04 -8.40
CA ALA A 278 15.53 13.22 -7.81
C ALA A 278 14.58 14.43 -7.63
N LYS A 279 13.36 14.35 -8.16
CA LYS A 279 12.33 15.41 -8.02
C LYS A 279 11.56 15.37 -6.71
N PHE A 280 11.62 14.28 -5.95
CA PHE A 280 10.91 14.12 -4.69
C PHE A 280 11.92 14.01 -3.53
N PHE A 281 11.71 14.83 -2.50
CA PHE A 281 12.57 14.86 -1.31
C PHE A 281 11.81 15.19 -0.03
N LEU A 282 12.50 15.01 1.09
CA LEU A 282 11.97 15.16 2.44
C LEU A 282 11.59 16.61 2.76
N GLY A 283 10.34 16.86 3.15
CA GLY A 283 9.96 18.11 3.82
C GLY A 283 8.89 17.79 4.85
N THR A 284 9.18 17.97 6.14
CA THR A 284 8.32 17.41 7.20
C THR A 284 6.95 18.08 7.28
N ASP A 285 6.89 19.36 6.93
CA ASP A 285 5.84 20.30 7.34
C ASP A 285 5.49 20.12 8.83
N SER A 286 6.53 19.98 9.67
CA SER A 286 6.35 19.90 11.11
C SER A 286 5.88 21.27 11.61
N ALA A 287 4.58 21.38 11.82
CA ALA A 287 3.85 22.60 12.14
C ALA A 287 3.25 22.52 13.56
N PRO A 288 4.04 22.81 14.62
CA PRO A 288 3.60 22.69 16.00
C PRO A 288 2.59 23.78 16.40
N HIS A 289 1.66 23.40 17.28
CA HIS A 289 0.66 24.27 17.91
C HIS A 289 0.43 23.81 19.36
N PRO A 290 0.08 24.72 20.30
CA PRO A 290 -0.42 24.33 21.62
C PRO A 290 -1.65 23.42 21.50
N ALA A 291 -1.79 22.41 22.36
CA ALA A 291 -2.91 21.46 22.26
C ALA A 291 -4.29 22.14 22.29
N HIS A 292 -4.47 23.16 23.13
CA HIS A 292 -5.74 23.92 23.22
C HIS A 292 -6.13 24.66 21.92
N LEU A 293 -5.18 24.97 21.03
CA LEU A 293 -5.48 25.56 19.71
C LEU A 293 -5.75 24.50 18.63
N LYS A 294 -5.38 23.24 18.88
CA LYS A 294 -5.77 22.08 18.05
C LYS A 294 -7.14 21.57 18.49
N GLU A 295 -7.36 21.43 19.79
CA GLU A 295 -8.58 20.95 20.45
C GLU A 295 -9.61 22.09 20.63
N HIS A 296 -9.75 22.92 19.59
CA HIS A 296 -10.65 24.08 19.56
C HIS A 296 -11.83 23.86 18.60
N ALA A 297 -12.93 24.61 18.76
CA ALA A 297 -14.05 24.63 17.82
C ALA A 297 -13.62 25.03 16.38
N THR A 298 -12.50 25.73 16.26
CA THR A 298 -11.81 26.10 15.02
C THR A 298 -10.34 25.68 15.09
N GLY A 299 -10.09 24.38 15.25
CA GLY A 299 -8.76 23.81 15.45
C GLY A 299 -7.75 24.19 14.34
N CYS A 300 -6.55 24.63 14.75
CA CYS A 300 -5.48 25.02 13.83
C CYS A 300 -5.01 23.85 12.95
N ALA A 301 -4.66 24.13 11.70
CA ALA A 301 -4.05 23.17 10.79
C ALA A 301 -2.54 23.04 11.06
N GLY A 302 -2.05 21.80 11.20
CA GLY A 302 -0.62 21.50 11.32
C GLY A 302 -0.35 20.25 12.16
N CYS A 303 0.59 19.42 11.72
CA CYS A 303 1.02 18.22 12.43
C CYS A 303 2.41 18.46 13.03
N TYR A 304 2.60 18.26 14.34
CA TYR A 304 3.95 18.25 14.90
C TYR A 304 4.59 16.87 14.67
N THR A 305 5.67 16.83 13.88
CA THR A 305 6.37 15.59 13.51
C THR A 305 7.88 15.63 13.78
N ALA A 306 8.47 16.81 14.01
CA ALA A 306 9.91 16.98 14.17
C ALA A 306 10.56 16.20 15.34
N LEU A 307 9.81 15.64 16.29
CA LEU A 307 10.38 14.77 17.32
C LEU A 307 10.85 13.42 16.78
N SER A 308 10.19 12.90 15.74
CA SER A 308 10.41 11.53 15.23
C SER A 308 10.28 11.47 13.70
N ALA A 309 10.68 12.53 13.01
CA ALA A 309 10.45 12.68 11.58
C ALA A 309 11.16 11.57 10.78
N LEU A 310 12.42 11.27 11.10
CA LEU A 310 13.18 10.22 10.41
C LEU A 310 12.61 8.83 10.69
N GLU A 311 12.17 8.57 11.91
CA GLU A 311 11.52 7.33 12.31
C GLU A 311 10.21 7.12 11.53
N LEU A 312 9.41 8.19 11.34
CA LEU A 312 8.17 8.15 10.54
C LEU A 312 8.43 7.90 9.04
N TYR A 313 9.46 8.53 8.45
CA TYR A 313 9.83 8.23 7.06
C TYR A 313 10.38 6.81 6.92
N ALA A 314 11.16 6.33 7.89
CA ALA A 314 11.65 4.96 7.90
C ALA A 314 10.49 3.95 7.96
N GLU A 315 9.47 4.18 8.81
CA GLU A 315 8.24 3.37 8.83
C GLU A 315 7.56 3.32 7.45
N ALA A 316 7.40 4.47 6.78
CA ALA A 316 6.77 4.54 5.46
C ALA A 316 7.59 3.83 4.36
N PHE A 317 8.91 3.95 4.37
CA PHE A 317 9.80 3.33 3.37
C PHE A 317 9.99 1.83 3.64
N ASP A 318 9.99 1.38 4.90
CA ASP A 318 10.02 -0.03 5.31
C ASP A 318 8.73 -0.75 4.94
N ALA A 319 7.56 -0.14 5.21
CA ALA A 319 6.27 -0.66 4.80
C ALA A 319 6.10 -0.76 3.27
N ALA A 320 6.87 0.02 2.51
CA ALA A 320 6.95 -0.05 1.05
C ALA A 320 8.06 -0.99 0.51
N GLY A 321 8.85 -1.63 1.39
CA GLY A 321 9.96 -2.50 1.01
C GLY A 321 11.14 -1.77 0.33
N ALA A 322 11.29 -0.46 0.59
CA ALA A 322 12.14 0.45 -0.17
C ALA A 322 13.10 1.29 0.71
N LEU A 323 13.54 0.77 1.86
CA LEU A 323 14.49 1.46 2.77
C LEU A 323 15.79 1.90 2.09
N ASP A 324 16.23 1.21 1.04
CA ASP A 324 17.41 1.59 0.23
C ASP A 324 17.22 2.93 -0.52
N LYS A 325 15.99 3.42 -0.66
CA LYS A 325 15.67 4.70 -1.30
C LYS A 325 15.63 5.88 -0.31
N LEU A 326 15.60 5.60 0.99
CA LEU A 326 15.43 6.64 2.02
C LEU A 326 16.57 7.68 2.00
N GLU A 327 17.82 7.24 1.81
CA GLU A 327 18.97 8.16 1.75
C GLU A 327 18.88 9.15 0.58
N GLY A 328 18.45 8.68 -0.60
CA GLY A 328 18.27 9.55 -1.76
C GLY A 328 17.27 10.66 -1.47
N PHE A 329 16.08 10.26 -1.01
CA PHE A 329 14.97 11.14 -0.67
C PHE A 329 15.28 12.12 0.49
N ALA A 330 15.96 11.65 1.54
CA ALA A 330 16.20 12.43 2.75
C ALA A 330 17.50 13.27 2.71
N SER A 331 18.51 12.84 1.95
CA SER A 331 19.88 13.37 2.10
C SER A 331 20.56 13.79 0.79
N PHE A 332 20.05 13.39 -0.39
CA PHE A 332 20.73 13.68 -1.67
C PHE A 332 19.92 14.57 -2.63
N HIS A 333 18.61 14.32 -2.77
CA HIS A 333 17.78 14.97 -3.79
C HIS A 333 17.55 16.46 -3.49
N GLY A 334 17.21 16.80 -2.24
CA GLY A 334 17.03 18.19 -1.79
C GLY A 334 18.28 19.06 -1.98
N PRO A 335 19.47 18.67 -1.45
CA PRO A 335 20.70 19.44 -1.68
C PRO A 335 21.00 19.65 -3.17
N ALA A 336 20.82 18.62 -4.00
CA ALA A 336 21.02 18.74 -5.44
C ALA A 336 20.07 19.75 -6.10
N PHE A 337 18.79 19.78 -5.72
CA PHE A 337 17.83 20.75 -6.25
C PHE A 337 18.14 22.18 -5.79
N TYR A 338 18.50 22.36 -4.52
CA TYR A 338 18.87 23.66 -3.93
C TYR A 338 20.27 24.15 -4.32
N GLY A 339 21.11 23.31 -4.94
CA GLY A 339 22.49 23.66 -5.31
C GLY A 339 23.47 23.64 -4.14
N LEU A 340 23.18 22.84 -3.11
CA LEU A 340 23.97 22.70 -1.88
C LEU A 340 24.73 21.36 -1.86
N PRO A 341 25.90 21.29 -1.18
CA PRO A 341 26.62 20.04 -1.03
C PRO A 341 25.84 19.03 -0.18
N ARG A 342 26.08 17.74 -0.40
CA ARG A 342 25.63 16.68 0.53
C ARG A 342 26.32 16.85 1.88
N ASN A 343 25.63 16.52 2.97
CA ASN A 343 26.26 16.46 4.29
C ASN A 343 27.34 15.38 4.33
N THR A 344 28.35 15.55 5.20
CA THR A 344 29.47 14.61 5.37
C THR A 344 29.32 13.71 6.60
N GLY A 345 28.49 14.10 7.57
CA GLY A 345 28.13 13.25 8.71
C GLY A 345 27.06 12.21 8.35
N THR A 346 26.83 11.26 9.24
CA THR A 346 25.81 10.21 9.10
C THR A 346 24.86 10.19 10.30
N VAL A 347 23.72 9.52 10.14
CA VAL A 347 22.82 9.11 11.23
C VAL A 347 22.49 7.63 11.07
N THR A 348 22.33 6.92 12.18
CA THR A 348 21.96 5.50 12.20
C THR A 348 20.60 5.33 12.86
N LEU A 349 19.63 4.88 12.07
CA LEU A 349 18.33 4.42 12.55
C LEU A 349 18.47 2.97 13.04
N GLN A 350 17.83 2.65 14.16
CA GLN A 350 17.77 1.30 14.72
C GLN A 350 16.31 0.83 14.73
N ARG A 351 16.05 -0.43 14.36
CA ARG A 351 14.74 -1.12 14.36
C ARG A 351 14.29 -1.45 15.78
N LYS A 352 14.28 -0.44 16.66
CA LYS A 352 13.99 -0.59 18.09
C LYS A 352 12.69 0.15 18.45
N PRO A 353 11.68 -0.54 19.00
CA PRO A 353 10.48 0.12 19.48
C PRO A 353 10.77 1.12 20.59
N TRP A 354 10.11 2.27 20.50
CA TRP A 354 9.98 3.23 21.59
C TRP A 354 8.58 3.84 21.59
N THR A 355 8.20 4.44 22.71
CA THR A 355 6.90 5.09 22.89
C THR A 355 7.09 6.59 22.78
N LEU A 356 6.44 7.21 21.80
CA LEU A 356 6.35 8.67 21.72
C LEU A 356 5.64 9.22 22.98
N PRO A 357 6.11 10.33 23.56
CA PRO A 357 5.39 10.98 24.65
C PRO A 357 4.05 11.52 24.14
N GLU A 358 2.98 11.36 24.91
CA GLU A 358 1.64 11.83 24.51
C GLU A 358 1.57 13.35 24.32
N THR A 359 2.43 14.07 25.06
CA THR A 359 2.55 15.52 25.06
C THR A 359 4.02 15.94 25.13
N VAL A 360 4.35 17.10 24.56
CA VAL A 360 5.66 17.75 24.69
C VAL A 360 5.51 19.20 25.16
N PRO A 361 6.43 19.74 25.97
CA PRO A 361 6.45 21.16 26.32
C PRO A 361 6.41 22.05 25.08
N PHE A 362 5.69 23.17 25.14
CA PHE A 362 5.57 24.11 24.03
C PHE A 362 5.55 25.56 24.53
N GLY A 363 6.70 25.99 25.06
CA GLY A 363 6.81 27.25 25.80
C GLY A 363 5.96 27.24 27.07
N GLU A 364 5.38 28.40 27.40
CA GLU A 364 4.48 28.58 28.56
C GLU A 364 3.03 28.09 28.28
N ALA A 365 2.72 27.74 27.04
CA ALA A 365 1.39 27.25 26.66
C ALA A 365 1.20 25.77 27.04
N GLN A 366 -0.05 25.31 27.06
CA GLN A 366 -0.33 23.89 27.26
C GLN A 366 0.46 23.01 26.27
N PRO A 367 1.05 21.89 26.73
CA PRO A 367 1.88 21.00 25.92
C PRO A 367 1.26 20.67 24.55
N SER A 368 2.07 20.66 23.50
CA SER A 368 1.62 20.18 22.18
C SER A 368 1.43 18.67 22.25
N ARG A 369 0.34 18.15 21.70
CA ARG A 369 0.20 16.70 21.44
C ARG A 369 0.86 16.36 20.11
N PHE A 370 1.31 15.11 19.99
CA PHE A 370 1.83 14.59 18.73
C PHE A 370 0.69 14.14 17.80
N ALA A 371 0.87 14.30 16.50
CA ALA A 371 0.05 13.61 15.51
C ALA A 371 0.44 12.12 15.56
N ALA A 372 -0.21 11.34 16.42
CA ALA A 372 0.35 10.09 16.92
C ALA A 372 0.78 9.12 15.80
N ALA A 373 2.09 8.86 15.72
CA ALA A 373 2.60 7.64 15.12
C ALA A 373 1.96 6.46 15.86
N ARG A 374 1.61 5.39 15.15
CA ARG A 374 1.33 4.14 15.85
C ARG A 374 2.65 3.61 16.43
N ARG A 375 2.53 2.97 17.58
CA ARG A 375 3.60 2.24 18.26
C ARG A 375 4.35 1.32 17.27
N TRP A 376 5.67 1.45 17.19
CA TRP A 376 6.53 0.61 16.33
C TRP A 376 6.26 -0.89 16.59
N PRO A 377 5.87 -1.69 15.59
CA PRO A 377 5.58 -3.11 15.76
C PRO A 377 6.87 -3.94 15.79
N GLY A 378 7.58 -3.91 16.92
CA GLY A 378 8.84 -4.66 17.11
C GLY A 378 9.01 -5.26 18.51
N SER A 379 8.03 -5.11 19.40
CA SER A 379 7.96 -5.90 20.63
C SER A 379 7.01 -7.07 20.42
N ARG A 380 7.54 -8.29 20.29
CA ARG A 380 6.76 -9.50 20.56
C ARG A 380 6.45 -9.55 22.06
N SER A 381 5.42 -8.84 22.49
CA SER A 381 4.78 -9.10 23.78
C SER A 381 3.78 -10.22 23.57
N GLU A 382 3.98 -11.34 24.24
CA GLU A 382 3.02 -12.44 24.26
C GLU A 382 1.65 -11.95 24.77
N GLY A 383 0.57 -12.44 24.15
CA GLY A 383 -0.75 -12.48 24.79
C GLY A 383 -1.56 -11.18 24.92
N ASN A 384 -1.95 -10.54 23.82
CA ASN A 384 -3.35 -10.10 23.65
C ASN A 384 -3.66 -9.89 22.15
N PRO A 385 -4.69 -10.54 21.56
CA PRO A 385 -4.90 -10.47 20.12
C PRO A 385 -5.43 -9.09 19.72
N MET A 386 -4.71 -8.41 18.83
CA MET A 386 -5.37 -7.40 17.99
C MET A 386 -6.40 -8.10 17.11
N LEU A 387 -7.56 -7.47 16.91
CA LEU A 387 -8.50 -7.90 15.87
C LEU A 387 -7.77 -7.94 14.52
N GLU A 388 -7.47 -9.15 14.05
CA GLU A 388 -7.01 -9.38 12.70
C GLU A 388 -8.02 -8.75 11.75
N LYS A 389 -7.56 -7.83 10.89
CA LYS A 389 -8.42 -7.21 9.90
C LYS A 389 -8.78 -8.27 8.86
N GLN A 390 -9.90 -8.94 9.07
CA GLN A 390 -10.36 -10.04 8.23
C GLN A 390 -10.42 -9.58 6.76
N PRO A 391 -9.87 -10.37 5.80
CA PRO A 391 -9.88 -10.02 4.38
C PRO A 391 -11.29 -9.70 3.87
N ARG A 392 -11.45 -8.67 3.03
CA ARG A 392 -12.74 -8.32 2.44
C ARG A 392 -12.96 -9.10 1.16
N ILE A 393 -14.06 -9.83 1.09
CA ILE A 393 -14.39 -10.69 -0.04
C ILE A 393 -15.61 -10.11 -0.79
N ALA A 394 -15.50 -10.03 -2.11
CA ALA A 394 -16.62 -9.75 -3.01
C ALA A 394 -17.11 -11.05 -3.67
N LEU A 395 -18.31 -11.48 -3.33
CA LEU A 395 -18.97 -12.66 -3.90
C LEU A 395 -19.87 -12.23 -5.07
N LEU A 396 -19.53 -12.73 -6.26
CA LEU A 396 -20.23 -12.49 -7.52
C LEU A 396 -20.78 -13.82 -8.03
N ILE A 397 -22.08 -13.85 -8.29
CA ILE A 397 -22.82 -15.08 -8.58
C ILE A 397 -23.50 -14.94 -9.95
N ASP A 398 -23.10 -15.77 -10.89
CA ASP A 398 -23.82 -15.98 -12.15
C ASP A 398 -25.05 -16.86 -11.86
N ALA A 399 -26.19 -16.23 -11.63
CA ALA A 399 -27.41 -16.89 -11.17
C ALA A 399 -28.19 -17.56 -12.32
N ASP A 400 -28.04 -17.08 -13.56
CA ASP A 400 -28.61 -17.74 -14.75
C ASP A 400 -28.00 -19.14 -14.98
N ASN A 401 -26.72 -19.35 -14.64
CA ASN A 401 -26.02 -20.62 -14.87
C ASN A 401 -25.66 -21.43 -13.60
N SER A 402 -25.88 -20.91 -12.39
CA SER A 402 -25.49 -21.57 -11.12
C SER A 402 -26.69 -21.87 -10.20
N PRO A 403 -26.74 -23.04 -9.52
CA PRO A 403 -27.84 -23.39 -8.63
C PRO A 403 -27.74 -22.69 -7.25
N ALA A 404 -28.87 -22.20 -6.75
CA ALA A 404 -28.96 -21.53 -5.44
C ALA A 404 -28.68 -22.44 -4.24
N ALA A 405 -28.96 -23.75 -4.36
CA ALA A 405 -28.96 -24.75 -3.28
C ALA A 405 -27.59 -25.07 -2.62
N LYS A 406 -26.56 -24.24 -2.87
CA LYS A 406 -25.20 -24.35 -2.30
C LYS A 406 -24.67 -23.03 -1.73
N ILE A 407 -25.47 -21.97 -1.74
CA ILE A 407 -25.05 -20.62 -1.33
C ILE A 407 -24.61 -20.54 0.14
N ASP A 408 -25.29 -21.29 1.01
CA ASP A 408 -24.96 -21.50 2.41
C ASP A 408 -23.53 -22.04 2.59
N VAL A 409 -23.18 -23.09 1.83
CA VAL A 409 -21.86 -23.72 1.91
C VAL A 409 -20.80 -22.82 1.28
N ILE A 410 -21.10 -22.15 0.16
CA ILE A 410 -20.18 -21.18 -0.48
C ILE A 410 -19.83 -20.03 0.49
N LEU A 411 -20.84 -19.45 1.15
CA LEU A 411 -20.63 -18.40 2.15
C LEU A 411 -19.88 -18.92 3.38
N ALA A 412 -20.18 -20.14 3.84
CA ALA A 412 -19.45 -20.78 4.94
C ALA A 412 -17.97 -21.09 4.58
N GLU A 413 -17.64 -21.31 3.31
CA GLU A 413 -16.26 -21.44 2.85
C GLU A 413 -15.54 -20.09 2.81
N LEU A 414 -16.17 -19.06 2.26
CA LEU A 414 -15.59 -17.71 2.21
C LEU A 414 -15.45 -17.09 3.60
N ALA A 415 -16.36 -17.36 4.53
CA ALA A 415 -16.28 -16.92 5.93
C ALA A 415 -15.06 -17.46 6.69
N LYS A 416 -14.44 -18.56 6.25
CA LYS A 416 -13.17 -19.08 6.80
C LYS A 416 -11.95 -18.28 6.33
N LEU A 417 -12.12 -17.45 5.31
CA LEU A 417 -11.07 -16.73 4.60
C LEU A 417 -11.18 -15.21 4.84
N GLY A 418 -12.37 -14.70 5.14
CA GLY A 418 -12.60 -13.28 5.37
C GLY A 418 -14.09 -12.90 5.45
N VAL A 419 -14.39 -11.60 5.49
CA VAL A 419 -15.77 -11.09 5.53
C VAL A 419 -16.29 -10.88 4.12
N VAL A 420 -17.37 -11.59 3.78
CA VAL A 420 -18.08 -11.41 2.51
C VAL A 420 -19.00 -10.18 2.60
N ASN A 421 -18.42 -9.01 2.32
CA ASN A 421 -19.07 -7.69 2.43
C ASN A 421 -19.85 -7.29 1.18
N VAL A 422 -19.46 -7.80 0.01
CA VAL A 422 -20.21 -7.60 -1.24
C VAL A 422 -20.77 -8.95 -1.67
N ARG A 423 -22.08 -9.00 -1.91
CA ARG A 423 -22.80 -10.19 -2.36
C ARG A 423 -23.75 -9.77 -3.46
N ARG A 424 -23.46 -10.16 -4.71
CA ARG A 424 -24.25 -9.78 -5.88
C ARG A 424 -24.56 -11.01 -6.72
N ALA A 425 -25.83 -11.19 -7.05
CA ALA A 425 -26.31 -12.22 -7.98
C ALA A 425 -26.78 -11.55 -9.26
N TYR A 426 -26.22 -11.98 -10.39
CA TYR A 426 -26.52 -11.45 -11.72
C TYR A 426 -27.42 -12.43 -12.42
N GLY A 427 -28.53 -11.95 -12.97
CA GLY A 427 -29.41 -12.78 -13.75
C GLY A 427 -30.65 -12.06 -14.23
N ASN A 428 -31.44 -12.75 -15.05
CA ASN A 428 -32.71 -12.23 -15.53
C ASN A 428 -33.87 -12.62 -14.61
N TRP A 429 -34.16 -11.81 -13.57
CA TRP A 429 -35.21 -12.02 -12.56
C TRP A 429 -36.66 -11.96 -13.10
N LYS A 430 -36.86 -12.01 -14.42
CA LYS A 430 -38.15 -12.32 -15.05
C LYS A 430 -38.29 -13.80 -15.45
N LYS A 431 -37.22 -14.59 -15.36
CA LYS A 431 -37.23 -16.03 -15.66
C LYS A 431 -37.68 -16.83 -14.44
N SER A 432 -38.69 -17.68 -14.61
CA SER A 432 -39.16 -18.62 -13.58
C SER A 432 -38.07 -19.56 -13.06
N GLY A 433 -37.02 -19.81 -13.84
CA GLY A 433 -35.85 -20.61 -13.43
C GLY A 433 -35.02 -20.01 -12.29
N LEU A 434 -35.15 -18.70 -12.00
CA LEU A 434 -34.42 -18.06 -10.90
C LEU A 434 -35.16 -18.08 -9.56
N LYS A 435 -36.36 -18.68 -9.47
CA LYS A 435 -37.16 -18.72 -8.23
C LYS A 435 -36.37 -19.24 -7.03
N GLY A 436 -35.57 -20.30 -7.21
CA GLY A 436 -34.72 -20.84 -6.14
C GLY A 436 -33.63 -19.88 -5.65
N TRP A 437 -33.24 -18.89 -6.46
CA TRP A 437 -32.41 -17.76 -5.99
C TRP A 437 -33.26 -16.71 -5.26
N GLU A 438 -34.42 -16.33 -5.81
CA GLU A 438 -35.36 -15.38 -5.16
C GLU A 438 -35.67 -15.78 -3.71
N ASP A 439 -35.95 -17.07 -3.49
CA ASP A 439 -36.25 -17.66 -2.18
C ASP A 439 -35.11 -17.44 -1.15
N VAL A 440 -33.85 -17.29 -1.59
CA VAL A 440 -32.65 -17.18 -0.71
C VAL A 440 -31.97 -15.80 -0.73
N LEU A 441 -32.30 -14.91 -1.67
CA LEU A 441 -31.66 -13.58 -1.79
C LEU A 441 -31.72 -12.79 -0.48
N HIS A 442 -32.90 -12.75 0.16
CA HIS A 442 -33.12 -12.00 1.40
C HIS A 442 -32.42 -12.65 2.60
N GLU A 443 -32.46 -13.98 2.71
CA GLU A 443 -31.85 -14.73 3.81
C GLU A 443 -30.33 -14.50 3.88
N TYR A 444 -29.64 -14.52 2.73
CA TYR A 444 -28.19 -14.37 2.64
C TYR A 444 -27.72 -12.94 2.35
N ALA A 445 -28.64 -11.96 2.37
CA ALA A 445 -28.38 -10.55 2.06
C ALA A 445 -27.64 -10.35 0.71
N ILE A 446 -28.11 -11.04 -0.33
CA ILE A 446 -27.54 -11.00 -1.68
C ILE A 446 -28.32 -9.97 -2.49
N ARG A 447 -27.61 -9.01 -3.10
CA ARG A 447 -28.22 -8.01 -3.95
C ARG A 447 -28.51 -8.61 -5.35
N PRO A 448 -29.77 -8.66 -5.81
CA PRO A 448 -30.07 -9.00 -7.19
C PRO A 448 -29.62 -7.87 -8.11
N ILE A 449 -28.93 -8.23 -9.19
CA ILE A 449 -28.56 -7.38 -10.31
C ILE A 449 -29.32 -7.91 -11.53
N GLN A 450 -30.25 -7.13 -12.05
CA GLN A 450 -31.05 -7.50 -13.21
C GLN A 450 -30.21 -7.38 -14.49
N GLN A 451 -30.22 -8.45 -15.29
CA GLN A 451 -29.77 -8.45 -16.68
C GLN A 451 -30.92 -8.90 -17.58
N PHE A 452 -31.10 -8.28 -18.75
CA PHE A 452 -32.14 -8.69 -19.70
C PHE A 452 -31.53 -9.51 -20.84
N ASP A 453 -32.28 -10.50 -21.32
CA ASP A 453 -31.92 -11.27 -22.51
C ASP A 453 -32.12 -10.39 -23.75
N TYR A 454 -31.07 -9.70 -24.20
CA TYR A 454 -31.10 -8.87 -25.42
C TYR A 454 -31.25 -9.70 -26.72
N THR A 455 -31.10 -11.02 -26.64
CA THR A 455 -31.27 -11.95 -27.76
C THR A 455 -31.82 -13.27 -27.23
N LYS A 456 -32.80 -13.85 -27.94
CA LYS A 456 -33.44 -15.11 -27.53
C LYS A 456 -32.40 -16.23 -27.36
N GLY A 457 -32.30 -16.78 -26.15
CA GLY A 457 -31.37 -17.85 -25.81
C GLY A 457 -29.94 -17.40 -25.46
N LYS A 458 -29.69 -16.09 -25.30
CA LYS A 458 -28.43 -15.56 -24.76
C LYS A 458 -28.71 -14.63 -23.58
N ASN A 459 -28.07 -14.90 -22.44
CA ASN A 459 -28.05 -13.97 -21.32
C ASN A 459 -26.95 -12.89 -21.54
N ALA A 460 -26.92 -11.85 -20.71
CA ALA A 460 -25.85 -10.84 -20.67
C ALA A 460 -25.15 -10.82 -19.29
N THR A 461 -25.30 -11.92 -18.55
CA THR A 461 -24.98 -12.06 -17.13
C THR A 461 -23.48 -12.06 -16.92
N ASP A 462 -22.72 -12.66 -17.83
CA ASP A 462 -21.25 -12.70 -17.79
C ASP A 462 -20.65 -11.29 -17.94
N MET A 463 -21.10 -10.54 -18.95
CA MET A 463 -20.65 -9.15 -19.19
C MET A 463 -21.01 -8.24 -18.02
N GLY A 464 -22.24 -8.35 -17.49
CA GLY A 464 -22.65 -7.59 -16.30
C GLY A 464 -21.79 -7.90 -15.07
N THR A 465 -21.46 -9.18 -14.87
CA THR A 465 -20.59 -9.65 -13.78
C THR A 465 -19.16 -9.16 -13.96
N VAL A 466 -18.61 -9.20 -15.19
CA VAL A 466 -17.24 -8.74 -15.51
C VAL A 466 -17.10 -7.23 -15.31
N ILE A 467 -18.07 -6.43 -15.78
CA ILE A 467 -18.05 -4.97 -15.61
C ILE A 467 -18.03 -4.61 -14.12
N ASP A 468 -18.90 -5.22 -13.33
CA ASP A 468 -19.03 -4.94 -11.90
C ASP A 468 -17.83 -5.49 -11.09
N ALA A 469 -17.25 -6.63 -11.49
CA ALA A 469 -16.00 -7.13 -10.91
C ALA A 469 -14.83 -6.16 -11.12
N LEU A 470 -14.75 -5.52 -12.29
CA LEU A 470 -13.73 -4.52 -12.60
C LEU A 470 -13.98 -3.21 -11.86
N ASP A 471 -15.23 -2.74 -11.75
CA ASP A 471 -15.58 -1.58 -10.92
C ASP A 471 -15.19 -1.83 -9.45
N LEU A 472 -15.64 -2.94 -8.86
CA LEU A 472 -15.26 -3.35 -7.50
C LEU A 472 -13.74 -3.43 -7.30
N LEU A 473 -12.99 -3.95 -8.28
CA LEU A 473 -11.53 -4.03 -8.21
C LEU A 473 -10.87 -2.64 -8.11
N TYR A 474 -11.31 -1.68 -8.93
CA TYR A 474 -10.68 -0.36 -9.01
C TYR A 474 -11.25 0.66 -8.00
N SER A 475 -12.53 0.54 -7.65
CA SER A 475 -13.25 1.44 -6.75
C SER A 475 -13.17 1.02 -5.27
N ASP A 476 -13.41 -0.27 -4.97
CA ASP A 476 -13.47 -0.79 -3.58
C ASP A 476 -12.22 -1.56 -3.14
N GLY A 477 -11.49 -2.17 -4.08
CA GLY A 477 -10.27 -2.94 -3.86
C GLY A 477 -10.42 -4.08 -2.83
N PRO A 478 -11.34 -5.03 -3.01
CA PRO A 478 -11.48 -6.19 -2.12
C PRO A 478 -10.22 -7.07 -2.18
N ASP A 479 -9.90 -7.71 -1.06
CA ASP A 479 -8.71 -8.55 -0.90
C ASP A 479 -8.89 -9.89 -1.65
N ALA A 480 -10.13 -10.33 -1.86
CA ALA A 480 -10.47 -11.49 -2.68
C ALA A 480 -11.83 -11.38 -3.39
N PHE A 481 -11.98 -12.16 -4.45
CA PHE A 481 -13.24 -12.39 -5.17
C PHE A 481 -13.68 -13.85 -5.02
N GLY A 482 -14.96 -14.07 -4.70
CA GLY A 482 -15.65 -15.34 -4.91
C GLY A 482 -16.42 -15.27 -6.23
N ILE A 483 -16.15 -16.17 -7.17
CA ILE A 483 -16.87 -16.24 -8.45
C ILE A 483 -17.60 -17.58 -8.50
N VAL A 484 -18.93 -17.53 -8.55
CA VAL A 484 -19.80 -18.70 -8.70
C VAL A 484 -20.26 -18.77 -10.15
N SER A 485 -19.61 -19.62 -10.94
CA SER A 485 -20.00 -19.98 -12.30
C SER A 485 -19.28 -21.28 -12.71
N SER A 486 -19.78 -21.95 -13.75
CA SER A 486 -19.06 -23.05 -14.42
C SER A 486 -18.57 -22.67 -15.83
N ASP A 487 -18.74 -21.40 -16.24
CA ASP A 487 -18.34 -20.91 -17.55
C ASP A 487 -16.84 -20.57 -17.61
N SER A 488 -16.19 -20.93 -18.72
CA SER A 488 -14.79 -20.62 -18.96
C SER A 488 -14.53 -19.18 -19.39
N ASP A 489 -15.54 -18.44 -19.85
CA ASP A 489 -15.37 -17.07 -20.34
C ASP A 489 -14.99 -16.08 -19.23
N PHE A 490 -15.16 -16.46 -17.97
CA PHE A 490 -14.59 -15.73 -16.82
C PHE A 490 -13.06 -15.87 -16.66
N THR A 491 -12.39 -16.76 -17.41
CA THR A 491 -10.93 -16.99 -17.27
C THR A 491 -10.09 -15.71 -17.41
N PRO A 492 -10.30 -14.81 -18.39
CA PRO A 492 -9.56 -13.57 -18.50
C PRO A 492 -9.80 -12.61 -17.32
N LEU A 493 -11.03 -12.57 -16.79
CA LEU A 493 -11.35 -11.80 -15.58
C LEU A 493 -10.52 -12.32 -14.40
N VAL A 494 -10.54 -13.63 -14.14
CA VAL A 494 -9.77 -14.24 -13.05
C VAL A 494 -8.28 -13.92 -13.15
N MET A 495 -7.71 -14.05 -14.35
CA MET A 495 -6.30 -13.73 -14.59
C MET A 495 -6.00 -12.25 -14.32
N HIS A 496 -6.87 -11.33 -14.74
CA HIS A 496 -6.73 -9.90 -14.50
C HIS A 496 -6.84 -9.54 -13.01
N LEU A 497 -7.84 -10.08 -12.31
CA LEU A 497 -8.01 -9.89 -10.85
C LEU A 497 -6.76 -10.36 -10.08
N ARG A 498 -6.23 -11.54 -10.43
CA ARG A 498 -4.99 -12.08 -9.84
C ARG A 498 -3.75 -11.25 -10.19
N ALA A 499 -3.65 -10.75 -11.41
CA ALA A 499 -2.56 -9.86 -11.84
C ALA A 499 -2.58 -8.50 -11.10
N LYS A 500 -3.71 -8.12 -10.51
CA LYS A 500 -3.86 -6.95 -9.62
C LYS A 500 -3.74 -7.30 -8.12
N GLY A 501 -3.37 -8.54 -7.78
CA GLY A 501 -3.07 -8.97 -6.42
C GLY A 501 -4.25 -9.54 -5.62
N ALA A 502 -5.46 -9.57 -6.17
CA ALA A 502 -6.61 -10.16 -5.49
C ALA A 502 -6.58 -11.69 -5.56
N GLN A 503 -6.93 -12.37 -4.47
CA GLN A 503 -7.19 -13.81 -4.51
C GLN A 503 -8.52 -14.11 -5.20
N VAL A 504 -8.62 -15.22 -5.93
CA VAL A 504 -9.87 -15.62 -6.60
C VAL A 504 -10.26 -17.03 -6.24
N PHE A 505 -11.44 -17.16 -5.61
CA PHE A 505 -12.06 -18.40 -5.18
C PHE A 505 -13.18 -18.75 -6.15
N GLY A 506 -12.97 -19.77 -6.98
CA GLY A 506 -13.95 -20.24 -7.96
C GLY A 506 -14.84 -21.35 -7.40
N PHE A 507 -16.13 -21.31 -7.74
CA PHE A 507 -17.12 -22.31 -7.35
C PHE A 507 -17.97 -22.71 -8.57
N GLY A 508 -17.98 -24.00 -8.94
CA GLY A 508 -18.72 -24.50 -10.09
C GLY A 508 -18.85 -26.02 -10.10
N ALA A 509 -19.51 -26.59 -11.10
CA ALA A 509 -19.72 -28.03 -11.21
C ALA A 509 -18.45 -28.77 -11.69
N LYS A 510 -18.36 -30.10 -11.50
CA LYS A 510 -17.25 -30.94 -11.99
C LYS A 510 -17.01 -30.87 -13.50
N LYS A 511 -18.03 -30.47 -14.27
CA LYS A 511 -17.94 -30.19 -15.71
C LYS A 511 -17.23 -28.88 -16.07
N THR A 512 -16.85 -28.05 -15.09
CA THR A 512 -16.20 -26.75 -15.32
C THR A 512 -14.88 -26.93 -16.08
N PRO A 513 -14.65 -26.20 -17.19
CA PRO A 513 -13.43 -26.36 -17.98
C PRO A 513 -12.14 -26.06 -17.20
N MET A 514 -11.13 -26.91 -17.39
CA MET A 514 -9.88 -26.82 -16.64
C MET A 514 -9.12 -25.48 -16.74
N PRO A 515 -9.19 -24.68 -17.85
CA PRO A 515 -8.59 -23.35 -17.89
C PRO A 515 -9.08 -22.42 -16.77
N PHE A 516 -10.40 -22.39 -16.51
CA PHE A 516 -10.99 -21.54 -15.47
C PHE A 516 -10.66 -22.06 -14.06
N VAL A 517 -10.73 -23.39 -13.86
CA VAL A 517 -10.30 -24.07 -12.62
C VAL A 517 -8.85 -23.74 -12.27
N ASN A 518 -7.95 -23.80 -13.26
CA ASN A 518 -6.52 -23.51 -13.12
C ASN A 518 -6.23 -22.02 -12.93
N ALA A 519 -7.04 -21.12 -13.52
CA ALA A 519 -6.86 -19.68 -13.39
C ALA A 519 -7.18 -19.19 -11.97
N CYS A 520 -8.09 -19.83 -11.25
CA CYS A 520 -8.42 -19.47 -9.86
C CYS A 520 -7.23 -19.67 -8.90
N SER A 521 -7.22 -18.96 -7.78
CA SER A 521 -6.30 -19.21 -6.67
C SER A 521 -6.64 -20.53 -5.96
N ARG A 522 -7.94 -20.83 -5.86
CA ARG A 522 -8.49 -22.11 -5.39
C ARG A 522 -9.86 -22.31 -6.04
N PHE A 523 -10.14 -23.52 -6.48
CA PHE A 523 -11.43 -23.88 -7.08
C PHE A 523 -12.10 -25.01 -6.30
N LEU A 524 -13.40 -24.86 -6.06
CA LEU A 524 -14.22 -25.82 -5.33
C LEU A 524 -15.36 -26.35 -6.20
N PHE A 525 -15.41 -27.67 -6.36
CA PHE A 525 -16.53 -28.31 -7.05
C PHE A 525 -17.76 -28.42 -6.14
N LEU A 526 -18.91 -27.91 -6.61
CA LEU A 526 -20.16 -27.82 -5.84
C LEU A 526 -20.69 -29.18 -5.37
N GLU A 527 -20.41 -30.24 -6.12
CA GLU A 527 -20.75 -31.62 -5.76
C GLU A 527 -20.02 -32.10 -4.51
N ASN A 528 -18.84 -31.53 -4.21
CA ASN A 528 -18.01 -31.90 -3.06
C ASN A 528 -18.28 -31.03 -1.82
N LEU A 529 -19.26 -30.12 -1.88
CA LEU A 529 -19.63 -29.18 -0.80
C LEU A 529 -20.89 -29.66 -0.05
N GLY A 530 -20.75 -29.90 1.26
CA GLY A 530 -21.88 -30.08 2.19
C GLY A 530 -22.05 -31.46 2.87
N ARG A 531 -21.02 -32.03 3.51
CA ARG A 531 -21.20 -33.14 4.48
C ARG A 531 -20.55 -32.85 5.83
N ALA A 532 -21.41 -32.65 6.85
CA ALA A 532 -21.02 -32.76 8.26
C ALA A 532 -20.48 -34.16 8.57
N ALA A 533 -19.69 -34.29 9.62
CA ALA A 533 -19.19 -35.59 10.06
C ALA A 533 -20.23 -36.32 10.89
N GLU A 534 -20.60 -37.53 10.50
CA GLU A 534 -20.89 -38.54 11.51
C GLU A 534 -19.57 -38.85 12.25
N PRO A 535 -19.57 -38.87 13.60
CA PRO A 535 -18.39 -39.25 14.36
C PRO A 535 -18.15 -40.76 14.24
N SER A 536 -16.94 -41.14 13.83
CA SER A 536 -16.49 -42.54 13.88
C SER A 536 -16.43 -43.00 15.34
N ALA A 537 -17.15 -44.06 15.68
CA ALA A 537 -17.15 -44.62 17.02
C ALA A 537 -15.80 -45.26 17.36
N GLU A 538 -15.21 -44.85 18.49
CA GLU A 538 -14.22 -45.65 19.19
C GLU A 538 -14.92 -46.52 20.25
N GLU A 539 -14.52 -47.78 20.32
CA GLU A 539 -14.75 -48.66 21.46
C GLU A 539 -13.82 -48.21 22.61
N GLY A 540 -14.19 -48.24 23.89
CA GLY A 540 -15.49 -48.53 24.51
C GLY A 540 -15.30 -48.76 26.01
N GLU A 541 -16.26 -48.37 26.85
CA GLU A 541 -16.31 -48.80 28.26
C GLU A 541 -17.76 -48.90 28.79
N LYS A 542 -17.98 -49.70 29.83
CA LYS A 542 -19.28 -50.32 30.13
C LYS A 542 -20.14 -49.51 31.13
N LYS A 543 -21.43 -49.31 30.77
CA LYS A 543 -22.70 -49.48 31.54
C LYS A 543 -22.76 -49.15 33.06
N PRO A 544 -23.91 -48.66 33.61
CA PRO A 544 -25.25 -49.23 33.31
C PRO A 544 -26.50 -48.31 33.25
N ALA A 545 -27.43 -48.73 32.38
CA ALA A 545 -28.91 -48.79 32.49
C ALA A 545 -29.78 -47.64 33.10
N LYS A 546 -30.63 -47.05 32.23
CA LYS A 546 -32.13 -46.97 32.24
C LYS A 546 -32.88 -46.66 33.57
N PRO A 547 -33.99 -45.85 33.55
CA PRO A 547 -35.15 -46.19 32.71
C PRO A 547 -35.99 -45.05 32.08
N ALA A 548 -36.91 -45.49 31.21
CA ALA A 548 -37.78 -44.75 30.31
C ALA A 548 -39.03 -44.07 30.93
N ARG A 549 -39.62 -43.13 30.16
CA ARG A 549 -41.08 -42.97 29.87
C ARG A 549 -41.22 -41.96 28.71
N LYS A 550 -41.86 -42.29 27.58
CA LYS A 550 -43.30 -42.52 27.26
C LYS A 550 -44.12 -41.23 27.07
N GLY A 551 -44.77 -41.12 25.91
CA GLY A 551 -45.89 -40.21 25.63
C GLY A 551 -45.52 -39.01 24.74
N GLY A 552 -46.22 -38.69 23.64
CA GLY A 552 -47.25 -39.48 22.95
C GLY A 552 -48.24 -38.65 22.13
N GLY A 553 -48.43 -39.04 20.86
CA GLY A 553 -49.55 -38.60 20.00
C GLY A 553 -49.47 -37.17 19.47
N ARG A 554 -50.32 -36.74 18.52
CA ARG A 554 -51.15 -37.41 17.48
C ARG A 554 -51.98 -36.28 16.83
N GLY A 555 -52.21 -36.32 15.52
CA GLY A 555 -53.08 -35.34 14.82
C GLY A 555 -52.45 -34.89 13.49
N LYS A 556 -52.44 -35.72 12.43
CA LYS A 556 -53.56 -35.89 11.46
C LYS A 556 -54.07 -34.54 10.94
N ALA A 557 -53.74 -34.17 9.69
CA ALA A 557 -54.43 -34.55 8.44
C ALA A 557 -55.46 -33.45 8.05
N LYS A 558 -55.91 -33.27 6.80
CA LYS A 558 -55.80 -34.09 5.58
C LYS A 558 -56.12 -33.20 4.35
N ALA A 559 -55.72 -33.66 3.16
CA ALA A 559 -56.54 -33.70 1.94
C ALA A 559 -56.90 -32.43 1.13
N ASP A 560 -57.09 -32.53 -0.18
CA ASP A 560 -56.65 -33.50 -1.23
C ASP A 560 -56.91 -32.83 -2.61
N GLU A 561 -56.11 -33.18 -3.63
CA GLU A 561 -56.45 -33.42 -5.07
C GLU A 561 -57.38 -32.48 -5.90
N ALA A 562 -57.51 -32.53 -7.24
CA ALA A 562 -56.65 -32.80 -8.43
C ALA A 562 -57.54 -32.50 -9.69
N ALA A 563 -57.23 -32.71 -10.98
CA ALA A 563 -56.04 -33.19 -11.71
C ALA A 563 -56.07 -32.73 -13.20
N ALA A 564 -54.89 -32.47 -13.81
CA ALA A 564 -54.47 -32.97 -15.14
C ALA A 564 -55.24 -32.54 -16.44
N PRO A 565 -54.78 -32.88 -17.67
CA PRO A 565 -53.55 -33.60 -18.05
C PRO A 565 -52.68 -32.94 -19.15
N ALA A 566 -51.40 -33.36 -19.25
CA ALA A 566 -50.68 -33.53 -20.52
C ALA A 566 -49.41 -34.39 -20.31
N GLU A 567 -49.38 -35.55 -20.95
CA GLU A 567 -48.20 -36.38 -21.22
C GLU A 567 -47.30 -35.72 -22.30
N SER A 568 -46.12 -36.20 -22.67
CA SER A 568 -44.97 -36.78 -21.94
C SER A 568 -43.83 -36.91 -22.98
N THR A 569 -42.57 -36.68 -22.62
CA THR A 569 -41.40 -37.19 -23.39
C THR A 569 -40.10 -37.03 -22.59
N GLU A 570 -39.75 -38.11 -21.90
CA GLU A 570 -38.37 -38.60 -21.69
C GLU A 570 -37.25 -37.58 -21.40
N ALA A 571 -37.13 -37.21 -20.12
CA ALA A 571 -35.83 -36.87 -19.55
C ALA A 571 -35.17 -38.17 -19.05
N THR A 572 -33.98 -38.50 -19.56
CA THR A 572 -33.18 -39.60 -19.02
C THR A 572 -32.52 -39.20 -17.70
N GLU A 573 -32.76 -39.98 -16.65
CA GLU A 573 -32.25 -39.74 -15.31
C GLU A 573 -30.71 -39.90 -15.26
N ALA A 574 -29.99 -38.80 -15.03
CA ALA A 574 -28.62 -38.85 -14.56
C ALA A 574 -28.64 -38.96 -13.02
N ALA A 575 -28.58 -40.20 -12.52
CA ALA A 575 -28.70 -40.51 -11.10
C ALA A 575 -27.66 -39.81 -10.21
N ASP A 576 -28.08 -39.52 -8.97
CA ASP A 576 -27.28 -38.88 -7.91
C ASP A 576 -26.13 -39.78 -7.42
N ALA A 577 -25.02 -39.76 -8.17
CA ALA A 577 -23.79 -40.47 -7.82
C ALA A 577 -22.99 -39.66 -6.79
N ALA A 578 -23.17 -40.01 -5.51
CA ALA A 578 -22.44 -39.39 -4.40
C ALA A 578 -20.91 -39.35 -4.65
N PRO A 579 -20.20 -38.26 -4.31
CA PRO A 579 -18.75 -38.19 -4.47
C PRO A 579 -18.05 -39.24 -3.61
N VAL A 580 -17.48 -40.25 -4.26
CA VAL A 580 -16.70 -41.30 -3.60
C VAL A 580 -15.37 -40.72 -3.14
N LYS A 581 -15.02 -40.92 -1.86
CA LYS A 581 -13.68 -40.68 -1.34
C LYS A 581 -12.70 -41.57 -2.13
N LEU A 582 -11.81 -40.96 -2.90
CA LEU A 582 -10.91 -41.69 -3.79
C LEU A 582 -9.99 -42.61 -2.99
N ASP A 583 -9.90 -43.89 -3.37
CA ASP A 583 -9.03 -44.84 -2.69
C ASP A 583 -7.54 -44.59 -3.00
N THR A 584 -6.65 -45.22 -2.22
CA THR A 584 -5.20 -45.15 -2.41
C THR A 584 -4.74 -45.49 -3.84
N HIS A 585 -5.45 -46.35 -4.55
CA HIS A 585 -5.08 -46.78 -5.89
C HIS A 585 -5.48 -45.73 -6.95
N ALA A 586 -6.67 -45.14 -6.83
CA ALA A 586 -7.11 -44.01 -7.64
C ALA A 586 -6.21 -42.77 -7.42
N LEU A 587 -5.90 -42.43 -6.16
CA LEU A 587 -5.00 -41.31 -5.82
C LEU A 587 -3.59 -41.49 -6.41
N LYS A 588 -3.05 -42.72 -6.38
CA LYS A 588 -1.72 -43.03 -6.98
C LYS A 588 -1.73 -43.01 -8.51
N ARG A 589 -2.90 -43.09 -9.16
CA ARG A 589 -3.05 -43.03 -10.63
C ARG A 589 -3.27 -41.61 -11.17
N ASP A 590 -3.69 -40.65 -10.33
CA ASP A 590 -3.71 -39.24 -10.73
C ASP A 590 -2.26 -38.70 -10.81
N ALA A 591 -1.67 -38.78 -12.01
CA ALA A 591 -0.32 -38.31 -12.28
C ALA A 591 -0.12 -36.82 -11.96
N ARG A 592 -1.18 -35.98 -12.05
CA ARG A 592 -1.12 -34.56 -11.73
C ARG A 592 -1.05 -34.35 -10.22
N LEU A 593 -1.92 -35.01 -9.44
CA LEU A 593 -1.86 -35.01 -7.97
C LEU A 593 -0.51 -35.52 -7.47
N VAL A 594 -0.06 -36.66 -7.99
CA VAL A 594 1.20 -37.30 -7.59
C VAL A 594 2.42 -36.41 -7.89
N SER A 595 2.45 -35.76 -9.05
CA SER A 595 3.52 -34.81 -9.40
C SER A 595 3.49 -33.57 -8.51
N LEU A 596 2.31 -32.96 -8.32
CA LEU A 596 2.13 -31.76 -7.49
C LEU A 596 2.57 -31.99 -6.04
N LEU A 597 2.11 -33.06 -5.40
CA LEU A 597 2.48 -33.38 -4.02
C LEU A 597 3.98 -33.65 -3.88
N ARG A 598 4.59 -34.37 -4.84
CA ARG A 598 6.04 -34.68 -4.79
C ARG A 598 6.90 -33.45 -4.97
N ASN A 599 6.61 -32.63 -5.98
CA ASN A 599 7.37 -31.41 -6.26
C ASN A 599 7.25 -30.41 -5.11
N ALA A 600 6.08 -30.29 -4.49
CA ALA A 600 5.87 -29.41 -3.34
C ALA A 600 6.60 -29.89 -2.07
N VAL A 601 6.73 -31.21 -1.87
CA VAL A 601 7.56 -31.79 -0.80
C VAL A 601 9.03 -31.54 -1.07
N GLU A 602 9.51 -31.88 -2.27
CA GLU A 602 10.91 -31.68 -2.67
C GLU A 602 11.33 -30.19 -2.58
N SER A 603 10.45 -29.26 -2.97
CA SER A 603 10.69 -27.81 -2.85
C SER A 603 10.61 -27.25 -1.43
N ALA A 604 10.07 -28.02 -0.47
CA ALA A 604 9.88 -27.63 0.93
C ALA A 604 10.76 -28.42 1.90
N ALA A 605 11.68 -29.25 1.39
CA ALA A 605 12.60 -30.04 2.19
C ALA A 605 13.69 -29.16 2.82
N GLY A 606 13.90 -29.32 4.13
CA GLY A 606 15.05 -28.75 4.84
C GLY A 606 16.33 -29.56 4.63
N GLU A 607 17.42 -29.12 5.27
CA GLU A 607 18.73 -29.79 5.22
C GLU A 607 18.71 -31.24 5.77
N ASP A 608 17.71 -31.59 6.58
CA ASP A 608 17.49 -32.95 7.09
C ASP A 608 16.66 -33.84 6.15
N GLY A 609 16.26 -33.32 4.99
CA GLY A 609 15.42 -34.00 4.00
C GLY A 609 13.94 -34.14 4.41
N TRP A 610 13.49 -33.47 5.46
CA TRP A 610 12.08 -33.44 5.87
C TRP A 610 11.44 -32.09 5.53
N SER A 611 10.15 -32.13 5.20
CA SER A 611 9.36 -30.96 4.78
C SER A 611 8.23 -30.69 5.76
N SER A 612 8.09 -29.46 6.25
CA SER A 612 6.93 -29.12 7.10
C SER A 612 5.64 -29.13 6.28
N LEU A 613 4.59 -29.79 6.79
CA LEU A 613 3.27 -29.86 6.14
C LEU A 613 2.70 -28.48 5.81
N GLY A 614 2.98 -27.47 6.66
CA GLY A 614 2.59 -26.08 6.41
C GLY A 614 3.26 -25.50 5.16
N SER A 615 4.58 -25.66 5.06
CA SER A 615 5.37 -25.22 3.89
C SER A 615 4.97 -25.97 2.63
N VAL A 616 4.71 -27.28 2.70
CA VAL A 616 4.19 -28.07 1.57
C VAL A 616 2.83 -27.55 1.11
N GLY A 617 1.92 -27.26 2.05
CA GLY A 617 0.61 -26.65 1.73
C GLY A 617 0.73 -25.28 1.06
N GLN A 618 1.69 -24.45 1.50
CA GLN A 618 1.98 -23.16 0.89
C GLN A 618 2.55 -23.31 -0.53
N GLN A 619 3.48 -24.24 -0.75
CA GLN A 619 4.03 -24.52 -2.09
C GLN A 619 2.95 -25.02 -3.06
N ILE A 620 2.06 -25.91 -2.62
CA ILE A 620 0.92 -26.38 -3.42
C ILE A 620 0.03 -25.20 -3.85
N GLY A 621 -0.35 -24.32 -2.92
CA GLY A 621 -1.20 -23.17 -3.20
C GLY A 621 -0.56 -22.11 -4.11
N ASN A 622 0.77 -22.01 -4.12
CA ASN A 622 1.51 -21.14 -5.05
C ASN A 622 1.57 -21.72 -6.47
N GLN A 623 1.61 -23.05 -6.61
CA GLN A 623 1.83 -23.74 -7.89
C GLN A 623 0.54 -24.09 -8.63
N ALA A 624 -0.56 -24.37 -7.92
CA ALA A 624 -1.82 -24.79 -8.53
C ALA A 624 -3.06 -24.43 -7.70
N SER A 625 -4.18 -24.17 -8.39
CA SER A 625 -5.51 -24.23 -7.80
C SER A 625 -5.77 -25.62 -7.24
N PHE A 626 -5.82 -25.75 -5.91
CA PHE A 626 -5.85 -27.05 -5.22
C PHE A 626 -6.72 -27.03 -3.94
N ASP A 627 -7.49 -28.09 -3.74
CA ASP A 627 -8.24 -28.34 -2.52
C ASP A 627 -8.33 -29.87 -2.25
N PRO A 628 -7.92 -30.39 -1.08
CA PRO A 628 -8.04 -31.81 -0.75
C PRO A 628 -9.45 -32.38 -0.85
N ARG A 629 -10.48 -31.54 -0.72
CA ARG A 629 -11.90 -31.96 -0.79
C ARG A 629 -12.33 -32.31 -2.19
N ASN A 630 -11.63 -31.80 -3.21
CA ASN A 630 -11.84 -32.24 -4.59
C ASN A 630 -11.48 -33.73 -4.79
N TYR A 631 -10.76 -34.33 -3.84
CA TYR A 631 -10.41 -35.75 -3.77
C TYR A 631 -11.19 -36.53 -2.70
N GLY A 632 -12.09 -35.88 -1.96
CA GLY A 632 -12.88 -36.47 -0.86
C GLY A 632 -12.22 -36.43 0.52
N TYR A 633 -11.18 -35.60 0.72
CA TYR A 633 -10.42 -35.49 1.96
C TYR A 633 -10.61 -34.13 2.63
N ARG A 634 -10.69 -34.07 3.98
CA ARG A 634 -10.98 -32.82 4.70
C ARG A 634 -9.75 -31.95 4.86
N LYS A 635 -8.60 -32.56 5.17
CA LYS A 635 -7.32 -31.88 5.36
C LYS A 635 -6.29 -32.41 4.36
N LEU A 636 -5.25 -31.60 4.13
CA LEU A 636 -4.12 -32.00 3.30
C LEU A 636 -3.39 -33.24 3.87
N ILE A 637 -3.29 -33.35 5.20
CA ILE A 637 -2.71 -34.51 5.88
C ILE A 637 -3.48 -35.81 5.56
N ASP A 638 -4.80 -35.81 5.70
CA ASP A 638 -5.65 -36.99 5.42
C ASP A 638 -5.44 -37.51 3.98
N LEU A 639 -5.28 -36.59 3.02
CA LEU A 639 -5.02 -36.91 1.61
C LEU A 639 -3.62 -37.49 1.41
N ILE A 640 -2.60 -36.84 1.99
CA ILE A 640 -1.20 -37.29 1.95
C ILE A 640 -1.06 -38.70 2.55
N GLU A 641 -1.65 -38.95 3.71
CA GLU A 641 -1.71 -40.26 4.37
C GLU A 641 -2.31 -41.31 3.43
N ALA A 642 -3.47 -41.01 2.83
CA ALA A 642 -4.15 -41.94 1.93
C ALA A 642 -3.40 -42.19 0.62
N THR A 643 -2.59 -41.26 0.13
CA THR A 643 -1.68 -41.53 -1.00
C THR A 643 -0.62 -42.58 -0.66
N GLN A 644 -0.24 -42.74 0.62
CA GLN A 644 0.86 -43.60 1.08
C GLN A 644 2.20 -43.38 0.34
N LEU A 645 2.40 -42.23 -0.30
CA LEU A 645 3.64 -41.90 -1.04
C LEU A 645 4.75 -41.36 -0.13
N PHE A 646 4.38 -40.86 1.04
CA PHE A 646 5.25 -40.12 1.95
C PHE A 646 5.42 -40.86 3.29
N GLU A 647 6.56 -40.65 3.93
CA GLU A 647 6.75 -40.88 5.35
C GLU A 647 6.22 -39.67 6.09
N LEU A 648 5.61 -39.88 7.25
CA LEU A 648 5.00 -38.86 8.08
C LEU A 648 5.51 -39.02 9.50
N ASP A 649 5.97 -37.91 10.07
CA ASP A 649 6.48 -37.80 11.43
C ASP A 649 5.87 -36.56 12.10
N ARG A 650 5.76 -36.58 13.43
CA ARG A 650 5.15 -35.51 14.22
C ARG A 650 6.18 -34.93 15.18
N ARG A 651 6.69 -33.75 14.83
CA ARG A 651 7.64 -33.00 15.64
C ARG A 651 6.89 -31.92 16.43
N GLY A 652 6.49 -32.28 17.64
CA GLY A 652 5.70 -31.43 18.52
C GLY A 652 4.27 -31.17 18.00
N SER A 653 3.98 -29.92 17.67
CA SER A 653 2.70 -29.49 17.10
C SER A 653 2.65 -29.56 15.57
N GLN A 654 3.79 -29.79 14.90
CA GLN A 654 3.87 -29.83 13.44
C GLN A 654 4.00 -31.27 12.90
N PHE A 655 3.37 -31.51 11.76
CA PHE A 655 3.64 -32.69 10.93
C PHE A 655 4.73 -32.36 9.92
N VAL A 656 5.69 -33.26 9.78
CA VAL A 656 6.70 -33.23 8.73
C VAL A 656 6.57 -34.47 7.84
N LEU A 657 6.92 -34.33 6.56
CA LEU A 657 6.87 -35.42 5.59
C LEU A 657 8.08 -35.48 4.67
N ARG A 658 8.34 -36.68 4.14
CA ARG A 658 9.46 -36.99 3.23
C ARG A 658 9.01 -38.01 2.18
N ASP A 659 9.50 -37.94 0.94
CA ASP A 659 9.13 -38.93 -0.08
C ASP A 659 9.75 -40.30 0.26
N ARG A 660 8.94 -41.37 0.29
CA ARG A 660 9.41 -42.74 0.56
C ARG A 660 10.47 -43.23 -0.43
N ARG A 661 10.57 -42.63 -1.62
CA ARG A 661 11.63 -42.89 -2.60
C ARG A 661 12.99 -42.37 -2.11
N GLN A 662 13.03 -41.15 -1.56
CA GLN A 662 14.24 -40.54 -1.01
C GLN A 662 14.70 -41.28 0.26
N ALA A 663 13.75 -41.61 1.15
CA ALA A 663 14.05 -42.40 2.36
C ALA A 663 14.68 -43.78 2.04
N LYS A 664 14.17 -44.48 1.00
CA LYS A 664 14.74 -45.75 0.54
C LYS A 664 16.08 -45.63 -0.17
N ALA A 665 16.43 -44.47 -0.70
CA ALA A 665 17.76 -44.20 -1.25
C ALA A 665 18.77 -43.96 -0.12
N ALA A 666 18.40 -43.15 0.88
CA ALA A 666 19.21 -42.85 2.05
C ALA A 666 19.44 -44.05 3.00
N ALA A 667 18.64 -45.11 2.89
CA ALA A 667 18.80 -46.36 3.64
C ALA A 667 19.57 -47.46 2.86
N LYS A 668 20.15 -47.12 1.70
CA LYS A 668 20.90 -48.06 0.82
C LYS A 668 22.31 -47.58 0.46
N GLY A 669 22.68 -46.36 0.84
CA GLY A 669 24.06 -45.86 0.86
C GLY A 669 24.52 -45.69 2.29
#